data_AF-A0A5N6DQV4-F1
#
_entry.id   AF-A0A5N6DQV4-F1
#
_cell.length_a   1.000
_cell.length_b   1.000
_cell.length_c   1.000
_cell.angle_alpha   90.00
_cell.angle_beta   90.00
_cell.angle_gamma   90.00
#
_symmetry.space_group_name_H-M   'P 1'
#
loop_
_entity.id
_entity.type
_entity.pdbx_description
1 polymer ?
#
loop_
_entity_poly.entity_id
_entity_poly.type
_entity_poly.pdbx_seq_one_letter_code
_entity_poly.pdbx_strand_id
1 'polypeptide(L)'
;MPLICIVYFLQYLDKIAISYASVTGLRESANLHGNQFNWVSTSTESIFPDCSTGPLSKNNVCDTSLDPVSRAKSLVAAMTLEEKINNTKYDSSGAPRLGLPAYNWWNEALHGVAEGHGVSFSDSGNFSYATSFPMPILLGAAFDDDLVKQVATVISTEARAFANGGHAGLDYWTPNINPFRDPRWGRGQETPGEDPLHLSRYVYHLVDGLQDGIGPERPKVVATCKHFAAYDLENWEGIERYAFDAVVSSQDLSEYYLPPFKTCTRDAKVDAVMCSYNSLNGIPTCADRWLLQTLLREHWGWEQTGHWVTGDCGAIDNIYADHHYVADGAHAAAAALNAGTDLDCGSVFPEYLGSALQQGLYNNQTLNNALIRLYSSLVKLGYFDPADDQPYRSIGWNEVFTPAAEELAHKATVEGIVMLKNDGTLPLKSNGTVAIIGPFANATTQLQGNYEGPPKYIRTLIWAAAHNGYKVKFSQGTDINSNSSAGFAEAISAAKEADIVIYAGGIDNTIEKESQDRTTIVWPGNQLDLIEQLSDLKKPLIVVQFGGGQVDDSSLLANDGVGALLWAGYPSQAGGAAVFDILTGKSAPAGRLPVTQYPASYVDEVPMTDMTLRPGSNNPGRTYRWYDKAVLPFGFGLHYTTFNVSWDHDEYGPYNTDSVASGTTSAPVDTELFDTFSITVTNTGKLTSDYIALLFLTADGVGPEPYPIKTLVGYSRAKGIEPGQSQQVQLDVSVGSVARTAENGDLVLYPGSYKLEVDVGQDFPTATFTVSGKEKVLDEFPAPQQNATSAVTRRGR
;
A
#
# COMPACT_ATOMS: atom_id res chain seq x y z
N MET A 1 31.59 46.56 -39.23
CA MET A 1 30.46 46.70 -40.18
C MET A 1 31.03 46.76 -41.60
N PRO A 2 30.41 46.16 -42.62
CA PRO A 2 29.16 45.41 -42.56
C PRO A 2 29.14 44.07 -43.33
N LEU A 3 28.17 43.24 -42.94
CA LEU A 3 27.24 42.46 -43.75
C LEU A 3 27.79 41.74 -44.99
N ILE A 4 27.73 40.40 -44.96
CA ILE A 4 27.24 39.46 -46.01
C ILE A 4 27.88 38.06 -45.77
N CYS A 5 27.79 37.52 -44.55
CA CYS A 5 28.05 36.09 -44.30
C CYS A 5 27.05 35.42 -43.34
N ILE A 6 26.05 36.16 -42.82
CA ILE A 6 25.08 35.64 -41.83
C ILE A 6 23.80 35.08 -42.49
N VAL A 7 23.60 35.27 -43.80
CA VAL A 7 22.33 34.86 -44.45
C VAL A 7 22.33 33.40 -44.93
N TYR A 8 23.49 32.74 -45.04
CA TYR A 8 23.54 31.35 -45.52
C TYR A 8 23.76 30.28 -44.45
N PHE A 9 24.09 30.65 -43.21
CA PHE A 9 24.20 29.67 -42.11
C PHE A 9 22.91 29.54 -41.27
N LEU A 10 21.94 30.43 -41.47
CA LEU A 10 20.65 30.42 -40.76
C LEU A 10 19.51 29.73 -41.55
N GLN A 11 19.77 29.15 -42.72
CA GLN A 11 18.77 28.38 -43.47
C GLN A 11 18.94 26.85 -43.38
N TYR A 12 19.87 26.36 -42.57
CA TYR A 12 20.10 24.92 -42.37
C TYR A 12 19.90 24.41 -40.94
N LEU A 13 19.45 25.28 -40.01
CA LEU A 13 19.16 24.90 -38.62
C LEU A 13 17.68 24.96 -38.23
N ASP A 14 16.78 25.17 -39.19
CA ASP A 14 15.35 25.41 -38.90
C ASP A 14 14.41 24.24 -39.28
N LYS A 15 14.92 23.01 -39.36
CA LYS A 15 14.09 21.82 -39.66
C LYS A 15 14.36 20.54 -38.85
N ILE A 16 15.14 20.60 -37.76
CA ILE A 16 15.38 19.41 -36.91
C ILE A 16 15.12 19.66 -35.40
N ALA A 17 14.67 20.85 -34.99
CA ALA A 17 14.44 21.17 -33.57
C ALA A 17 12.98 21.54 -33.25
N ILE A 18 12.00 20.96 -33.95
CA ILE A 18 10.57 21.03 -33.60
C ILE A 18 9.99 19.63 -33.66
N SER A 19 10.37 18.83 -32.67
CA SER A 19 9.81 17.54 -32.28
C SER A 19 10.58 17.16 -31.03
N TYR A 20 9.90 16.79 -29.94
CA TYR A 20 10.46 16.37 -28.62
C TYR A 20 10.70 17.39 -27.49
N ALA A 21 10.29 18.66 -27.56
CA ALA A 21 10.52 19.59 -26.42
C ALA A 21 9.34 20.49 -25.98
N SER A 22 8.10 20.23 -26.39
CA SER A 22 6.98 21.13 -26.07
C SER A 22 5.72 20.49 -25.48
N VAL A 23 5.83 19.36 -24.78
CA VAL A 23 4.69 18.80 -24.00
C VAL A 23 5.08 18.44 -22.56
N THR A 24 6.37 18.22 -22.25
CA THR A 24 6.82 17.83 -20.91
C THR A 24 7.46 18.95 -20.07
N GLY A 25 8.05 19.99 -20.69
CA GLY A 25 8.79 21.04 -19.96
C GLY A 25 7.99 22.28 -19.49
N LEU A 26 6.69 22.36 -19.78
CA LEU A 26 5.83 23.51 -19.42
C LEU A 26 4.79 23.18 -18.33
N ARG A 27 4.76 21.95 -17.81
CA ARG A 27 3.90 21.59 -16.66
C ARG A 27 4.55 21.85 -15.30
N GLU A 28 5.88 21.89 -15.20
CA GLU A 28 6.57 22.06 -13.90
C GLU A 28 6.99 23.50 -13.55
N SER A 29 6.92 24.45 -14.49
CA SER A 29 7.31 25.86 -14.24
C SER A 29 6.15 26.84 -14.18
N ALA A 30 4.93 26.35 -14.43
CA ALA A 30 3.74 27.13 -14.24
C ALA A 30 3.09 26.64 -12.94
N ASN A 31 3.05 27.50 -11.91
CA ASN A 31 2.09 27.44 -10.81
C ASN A 31 0.65 27.54 -11.36
N LEU A 32 0.30 26.63 -12.25
CA LEU A 32 -1.05 26.32 -12.64
C LEU A 32 -1.55 25.48 -11.48
N HIS A 33 -2.05 26.18 -10.46
CA HIS A 33 -3.30 25.76 -9.85
C HIS A 33 -4.24 25.45 -11.02
N GLY A 34 -4.23 24.21 -11.50
CA GLY A 34 -5.26 23.72 -12.40
C GLY A 34 -6.55 24.12 -11.72
N ASN A 35 -7.38 24.90 -12.42
CA ASN A 35 -8.60 25.49 -11.87
C ASN A 35 -9.22 24.47 -10.93
N GLN A 36 -9.06 24.71 -9.62
CA GLN A 36 -9.82 24.03 -8.60
C GLN A 36 -11.25 24.34 -9.03
N PHE A 37 -11.92 23.34 -9.61
CA PHE A 37 -13.37 23.35 -9.55
C PHE A 37 -13.64 23.32 -8.05
N ASN A 38 -13.86 24.51 -7.49
CA ASN A 38 -14.40 24.67 -6.17
C ASN A 38 -15.70 23.87 -6.18
N TRP A 39 -15.65 22.64 -5.67
CA TRP A 39 -16.80 21.79 -5.39
C TRP A 39 -17.65 22.35 -4.24
N VAL A 40 -17.34 23.55 -3.75
CA VAL A 40 -18.30 24.35 -3.00
C VAL A 40 -19.46 24.67 -3.94
N SER A 41 -20.50 23.83 -3.91
CA SER A 41 -21.77 24.21 -4.49
C SER A 41 -22.23 25.49 -3.77
N THR A 42 -22.02 26.62 -4.44
CA THR A 42 -22.79 27.83 -4.15
C THR A 42 -24.21 27.72 -4.74
N SER A 43 -24.62 26.52 -5.17
CA SER A 43 -25.95 26.20 -5.67
C SER A 43 -26.67 25.27 -4.69
N THR A 44 -27.96 25.50 -4.56
CA THR A 44 -28.94 24.71 -3.78
C THR A 44 -29.16 23.28 -4.32
N GLU A 45 -28.15 22.68 -4.96
CA GLU A 45 -28.23 21.32 -5.53
C GLU A 45 -27.88 20.28 -4.47
N SER A 46 -28.74 19.26 -4.36
CA SER A 46 -28.59 18.18 -3.38
C SER A 46 -27.41 17.27 -3.75
N ILE A 47 -26.54 16.98 -2.78
CA ILE A 47 -25.41 16.04 -2.87
C ILE A 47 -25.83 14.58 -3.12
N PHE A 48 -27.09 14.24 -2.84
CA PHE A 48 -27.70 12.94 -3.14
C PHE A 48 -28.93 13.13 -4.05
N PRO A 49 -29.26 12.17 -4.92
CA PRO A 49 -30.51 12.18 -5.67
C PRO A 49 -31.74 12.31 -4.77
N ASP A 50 -32.67 13.18 -5.12
CA ASP A 50 -33.96 13.28 -4.43
C ASP A 50 -34.94 12.22 -4.97
N CYS A 51 -34.99 11.07 -4.30
CA CYS A 51 -35.92 9.99 -4.60
C CYS A 51 -37.36 10.22 -4.08
N SER A 52 -37.62 11.31 -3.34
CA SER A 52 -38.96 11.64 -2.84
C SER A 52 -39.74 12.51 -3.82
N THR A 53 -39.12 13.59 -4.32
CA THR A 53 -39.79 14.56 -5.21
C THR A 53 -39.04 14.89 -6.50
N GLY A 54 -37.79 14.43 -6.63
CA GLY A 54 -36.96 14.67 -7.81
C GLY A 54 -37.40 13.88 -9.06
N PRO A 55 -36.76 14.11 -10.22
CA PRO A 55 -37.16 13.49 -11.47
C PRO A 55 -37.03 11.95 -11.49
N LEU A 56 -36.14 11.38 -10.66
CA LEU A 56 -36.01 9.93 -10.47
C LEU A 56 -37.04 9.32 -9.51
N SER A 57 -37.85 10.09 -8.79
CA SER A 57 -38.80 9.57 -7.78
C SER A 57 -39.77 8.48 -8.28
N LYS A 58 -40.05 8.45 -9.58
CA LYS A 58 -40.90 7.42 -10.24
C LYS A 58 -40.10 6.36 -11.00
N ASN A 59 -38.78 6.49 -11.07
CA ASN A 59 -37.91 5.48 -11.64
C ASN A 59 -37.65 4.40 -10.58
N ASN A 60 -37.60 3.14 -11.00
CA ASN A 60 -37.36 2.01 -10.12
C ASN A 60 -36.01 2.08 -9.37
N VAL A 61 -35.06 2.94 -9.77
CA VAL A 61 -33.86 3.19 -8.97
C VAL A 61 -34.19 3.72 -7.57
N CYS A 62 -35.34 4.37 -7.38
CA CYS A 62 -35.81 4.86 -6.07
C CYS A 62 -36.72 3.87 -5.33
N ASP A 63 -37.01 2.70 -5.89
CA ASP A 63 -37.81 1.66 -5.24
C ASP A 63 -36.91 0.78 -4.36
N THR A 64 -36.93 1.05 -3.05
CA THR A 64 -36.10 0.34 -2.05
C THR A 64 -36.51 -1.11 -1.81
N SER A 65 -37.62 -1.58 -2.40
CA SER A 65 -38.02 -3.00 -2.36
C SER A 65 -37.32 -3.87 -3.41
N LEU A 66 -36.65 -3.26 -4.39
CA LEU A 66 -35.94 -3.95 -5.47
C LEU A 66 -34.46 -4.15 -5.12
N ASP A 67 -33.85 -5.19 -5.68
CA ASP A 67 -32.43 -5.45 -5.54
C ASP A 67 -31.57 -4.36 -6.23
N PRO A 68 -30.32 -4.15 -5.79
CA PRO A 68 -29.45 -3.11 -6.34
C PRO A 68 -29.28 -3.15 -7.86
N VAL A 69 -29.25 -4.34 -8.46
CA VAL A 69 -29.03 -4.52 -9.89
C VAL A 69 -30.25 -4.08 -10.70
N SER A 70 -31.44 -4.45 -10.26
CA SER A 70 -32.71 -4.03 -10.89
C SER A 70 -32.88 -2.50 -10.82
N ARG A 71 -32.49 -1.90 -9.69
CA ARG A 71 -32.48 -0.45 -9.49
C ARG A 71 -31.50 0.25 -10.45
N ALA A 72 -30.24 -0.20 -10.48
CA ALA A 72 -29.21 0.35 -11.37
C ALA A 72 -29.57 0.20 -12.87
N LYS A 73 -30.10 -0.96 -13.28
CA LYS A 73 -30.60 -1.17 -14.66
C LYS A 73 -31.65 -0.14 -15.06
N SER A 74 -32.54 0.22 -14.14
CA SER A 74 -33.61 1.19 -14.40
C SER A 74 -33.09 2.62 -14.55
N LEU A 75 -32.04 2.98 -13.81
CA LEU A 75 -31.32 4.24 -14.00
C LEU A 75 -30.60 4.27 -15.35
N VAL A 76 -29.79 3.25 -15.65
CA VAL A 76 -29.02 3.16 -16.90
C VAL A 76 -29.96 3.11 -18.12
N ALA A 77 -31.12 2.49 -18.02
CA ALA A 77 -32.14 2.51 -19.08
C ALA A 77 -32.73 3.91 -19.33
N ALA A 78 -32.76 4.78 -18.32
CA ALA A 78 -33.28 6.15 -18.44
C ALA A 78 -32.25 7.15 -19.02
N MET A 79 -30.97 6.79 -19.03
CA MET A 79 -29.89 7.61 -19.58
C MET A 79 -29.84 7.59 -21.12
N THR A 80 -29.52 8.72 -21.72
CA THR A 80 -29.11 8.79 -23.14
C THR A 80 -27.73 8.16 -23.33
N LEU A 81 -27.33 7.87 -24.57
CA LEU A 81 -25.98 7.36 -24.83
C LEU A 81 -24.89 8.34 -24.38
N GLU A 82 -25.10 9.65 -24.59
CA GLU A 82 -24.17 10.69 -24.16
C GLU A 82 -24.05 10.75 -22.63
N GLU A 83 -25.18 10.70 -21.91
CA GLU A 83 -25.18 10.64 -20.45
C GLU A 83 -24.46 9.37 -19.95
N LYS A 84 -24.66 8.22 -20.61
CA LYS A 84 -23.93 6.98 -20.28
C LYS A 84 -22.43 7.15 -20.42
N ILE A 85 -21.97 7.63 -21.58
CA ILE A 85 -20.56 7.83 -21.87
C ILE A 85 -19.93 8.82 -20.87
N ASN A 86 -20.60 9.92 -20.55
CA ASN A 86 -20.08 10.92 -19.60
C ASN A 86 -20.03 10.43 -18.14
N ASN A 87 -20.77 9.38 -17.79
CA ASN A 87 -20.72 8.74 -16.46
C ASN A 87 -19.78 7.52 -16.41
N THR A 88 -18.88 7.38 -17.39
CA THR A 88 -17.79 6.38 -17.34
C THR A 88 -16.45 6.98 -16.92
N LYS A 89 -16.43 8.28 -16.58
CA LYS A 89 -15.25 9.02 -16.10
C LYS A 89 -15.29 9.18 -14.59
N TYR A 90 -14.13 9.23 -13.93
CA TYR A 90 -14.04 9.41 -12.47
C TYR A 90 -14.76 10.68 -11.94
N ASP A 91 -14.73 11.82 -12.62
CA ASP A 91 -15.48 13.05 -12.28
C ASP A 91 -16.80 13.07 -13.08
N SER A 92 -17.58 12.01 -12.90
CA SER A 92 -18.83 11.76 -13.61
C SER A 92 -19.78 12.95 -13.52
N SER A 93 -20.21 13.48 -14.67
CA SER A 93 -21.07 14.67 -14.73
C SER A 93 -22.52 14.45 -14.27
N GLY A 94 -22.88 13.22 -13.91
CA GLY A 94 -24.25 12.84 -13.56
C GLY A 94 -25.18 12.89 -14.77
N ALA A 95 -26.46 13.07 -14.51
CA ALA A 95 -27.47 13.28 -15.54
C ALA A 95 -28.47 14.33 -15.03
N PRO A 96 -28.19 15.64 -15.20
CA PRO A 96 -29.02 16.72 -14.67
C PRO A 96 -30.49 16.64 -15.09
N ARG A 97 -30.78 16.15 -16.31
CA ARG A 97 -32.14 15.89 -16.81
C ARG A 97 -32.91 14.90 -15.94
N LEU A 98 -32.22 13.93 -15.35
CA LEU A 98 -32.78 12.94 -14.43
C LEU A 98 -32.71 13.44 -12.97
N GLY A 99 -32.04 14.55 -12.68
CA GLY A 99 -31.73 14.95 -11.31
C GLY A 99 -30.75 14.01 -10.62
N LEU A 100 -29.89 13.34 -11.40
CA LEU A 100 -28.73 12.60 -10.90
C LEU A 100 -27.56 13.57 -10.76
N PRO A 101 -27.07 13.85 -9.54
CA PRO A 101 -25.93 14.76 -9.34
C PRO A 101 -24.66 14.25 -10.00
N ALA A 102 -23.72 15.18 -10.22
CA ALA A 102 -22.34 14.79 -10.50
C ALA A 102 -21.77 13.97 -9.33
N TYR A 103 -20.85 13.05 -9.62
CA TYR A 103 -20.26 12.16 -8.63
C TYR A 103 -18.77 12.00 -8.94
N ASN A 104 -17.94 12.06 -7.90
CA ASN A 104 -16.51 11.85 -8.05
C ASN A 104 -16.09 10.52 -7.41
N TRP A 105 -15.61 9.61 -8.24
CA TRP A 105 -15.09 8.29 -7.87
C TRP A 105 -13.63 8.34 -7.37
N TRP A 106 -12.90 9.44 -7.63
CA TRP A 106 -11.50 9.56 -7.21
C TRP A 106 -11.39 10.13 -5.80
N ASN A 107 -11.59 9.28 -4.80
CA ASN A 107 -11.34 9.62 -3.39
C ASN A 107 -10.20 8.75 -2.85
N GLU A 108 -9.35 9.31 -2.01
CA GLU A 108 -8.18 8.60 -1.46
C GLU A 108 -8.29 8.55 0.06
N ALA A 109 -7.88 7.43 0.66
CA ALA A 109 -7.96 7.22 2.10
C ALA A 109 -6.83 6.33 2.65
N LEU A 110 -5.63 6.41 2.04
CA LEU A 110 -4.55 5.45 2.24
C LEU A 110 -4.20 5.23 3.73
N HIS A 111 -4.14 6.31 4.49
CA HIS A 111 -3.84 6.30 5.92
C HIS A 111 -4.62 7.40 6.68
N GLY A 112 -5.86 7.64 6.25
CA GLY A 112 -6.68 8.79 6.65
C GLY A 112 -7.38 9.38 5.43
N VAL A 113 -8.48 10.11 5.61
CA VAL A 113 -9.13 10.81 4.48
C VAL A 113 -8.12 11.77 3.86
N ALA A 114 -7.83 11.60 2.57
CA ALA A 114 -6.75 12.30 1.88
C ALA A 114 -7.27 13.45 1.02
N GLU A 115 -6.47 14.50 0.86
CA GLU A 115 -6.80 15.59 -0.07
C GLU A 115 -6.63 15.11 -1.52
N GLY A 116 -7.58 15.44 -2.40
CA GLY A 116 -7.53 14.95 -3.77
C GLY A 116 -8.65 15.50 -4.65
N HIS A 117 -8.85 14.92 -5.83
CA HIS A 117 -9.83 15.41 -6.79
C HIS A 117 -11.28 15.25 -6.33
N GLY A 118 -11.61 14.15 -5.63
CA GLY A 118 -12.93 13.88 -5.08
C GLY A 118 -13.14 14.33 -3.63
N VAL A 119 -12.06 14.63 -2.90
CA VAL A 119 -12.11 15.01 -1.49
C VAL A 119 -11.66 16.46 -1.30
N SER A 120 -12.51 17.28 -0.68
CA SER A 120 -12.22 18.68 -0.40
C SER A 120 -12.20 18.98 1.10
N PHE A 121 -11.18 19.71 1.54
CA PHE A 121 -11.08 20.21 2.92
C PHE A 121 -11.45 21.69 2.98
N SER A 122 -12.15 22.08 4.04
CA SER A 122 -12.41 23.50 4.34
C SER A 122 -11.11 24.19 4.79
N ASP A 123 -10.94 25.49 4.49
CA ASP A 123 -9.80 26.26 4.99
C ASP A 123 -9.69 26.29 6.53
N SER A 124 -10.83 26.23 7.22
CA SER A 124 -10.91 26.20 8.67
C SER A 124 -12.26 25.66 9.17
N GLY A 125 -12.30 25.19 10.42
CA GLY A 125 -13.55 24.77 11.07
C GLY A 125 -13.95 23.34 10.70
N ASN A 126 -15.23 23.12 10.45
CA ASN A 126 -15.71 21.78 10.09
C ASN A 126 -15.14 21.34 8.75
N PHE A 127 -14.72 20.09 8.66
CA PHE A 127 -14.11 19.47 7.48
C PHE A 127 -12.76 20.11 7.07
N SER A 128 -12.06 20.80 7.98
CA SER A 128 -10.72 21.35 7.71
C SER A 128 -9.57 20.41 8.07
N TYR A 129 -9.88 19.22 8.58
CA TYR A 129 -8.91 18.20 8.93
C TYR A 129 -9.57 16.82 9.04
N ALA A 130 -8.75 15.78 9.02
CA ALA A 130 -9.10 14.40 9.36
C ALA A 130 -8.01 13.78 10.25
N THR A 131 -8.25 12.59 10.79
CA THR A 131 -7.20 11.82 11.47
C THR A 131 -6.19 11.31 10.44
N SER A 132 -4.91 11.57 10.67
CA SER A 132 -3.81 11.06 9.84
C SER A 132 -3.02 10.00 10.60
N PHE A 133 -3.19 8.75 10.19
CA PHE A 133 -2.53 7.57 10.74
C PHE A 133 -1.10 7.45 10.19
N PRO A 134 -0.23 6.62 10.78
CA PRO A 134 1.06 6.30 10.15
C PRO A 134 0.86 5.65 8.78
N MET A 135 1.84 5.79 7.89
CA MET A 135 1.81 5.16 6.57
C MET A 135 1.67 3.63 6.68
N PRO A 136 1.08 2.96 5.66
CA PRO A 136 0.86 1.51 5.69
C PRO A 136 2.11 0.70 6.03
N ILE A 137 3.30 1.14 5.58
CA ILE A 137 4.57 0.45 5.91
C ILE A 137 4.86 0.44 7.41
N LEU A 138 4.54 1.50 8.15
CA LEU A 138 4.74 1.55 9.60
C LEU A 138 3.59 0.85 10.33
N LEU A 139 2.35 0.93 9.81
CA LEU A 139 1.24 0.17 10.36
C LEU A 139 1.46 -1.35 10.22
N GLY A 140 1.99 -1.80 9.07
CA GLY A 140 2.37 -3.19 8.82
C GLY A 140 3.46 -3.69 9.77
N ALA A 141 4.41 -2.83 10.14
CA ALA A 141 5.45 -3.15 11.12
C ALA A 141 4.91 -3.50 12.52
N ALA A 142 3.65 -3.20 12.82
CA ALA A 142 3.00 -3.59 14.06
C ALA A 142 2.56 -5.06 14.08
N PHE A 143 2.43 -5.74 12.93
CA PHE A 143 1.90 -7.11 12.79
C PHE A 143 0.66 -7.37 13.68
N ASP A 144 -0.28 -6.44 13.65
CA ASP A 144 -1.49 -6.45 14.48
C ASP A 144 -2.73 -6.23 13.59
N ASP A 145 -3.39 -7.32 13.27
CA ASP A 145 -4.57 -7.34 12.40
C ASP A 145 -5.76 -6.57 12.97
N ASP A 146 -5.97 -6.68 14.29
CA ASP A 146 -7.04 -5.96 14.97
C ASP A 146 -6.80 -4.45 14.95
N LEU A 147 -5.54 -4.02 15.06
CA LEU A 147 -5.15 -2.63 14.91
C LEU A 147 -5.43 -2.11 13.50
N VAL A 148 -5.09 -2.88 12.46
CA VAL A 148 -5.39 -2.52 11.05
C VAL A 148 -6.89 -2.32 10.86
N LYS A 149 -7.73 -3.25 11.36
CA LYS A 149 -9.19 -3.13 11.29
C LYS A 149 -9.70 -1.89 12.03
N GLN A 150 -9.18 -1.61 13.22
CA GLN A 150 -9.57 -0.42 14.01
C GLN A 150 -9.25 0.87 13.26
N VAL A 151 -8.04 0.97 12.67
CA VAL A 151 -7.63 2.12 11.86
C VAL A 151 -8.57 2.29 10.67
N ALA A 152 -8.81 1.24 9.90
CA ALA A 152 -9.73 1.25 8.77
C ALA A 152 -11.17 1.66 9.16
N THR A 153 -11.64 1.23 10.33
CA THR A 153 -12.97 1.59 10.85
C THR A 153 -13.10 3.08 11.14
N VAL A 154 -12.04 3.70 11.68
CA VAL A 154 -12.01 5.17 11.86
C VAL A 154 -12.00 5.85 10.50
N ILE A 155 -11.11 5.43 9.59
CA ILE A 155 -11.01 6.00 8.24
C ILE A 155 -12.37 5.97 7.53
N SER A 156 -13.07 4.83 7.52
CA SER A 156 -14.39 4.73 6.88
C SER A 156 -15.49 5.55 7.56
N THR A 157 -15.38 5.76 8.88
CA THR A 157 -16.29 6.65 9.62
C THR A 157 -16.08 8.10 9.20
N GLU A 158 -14.82 8.56 9.18
CA GLU A 158 -14.50 9.93 8.79
C GLU A 158 -14.82 10.17 7.31
N ALA A 159 -14.50 9.22 6.43
CA ALA A 159 -14.89 9.22 5.03
C ALA A 159 -16.41 9.43 4.85
N ARG A 160 -17.23 8.70 5.62
CA ARG A 160 -18.69 8.90 5.60
C ARG A 160 -19.13 10.26 6.12
N ALA A 161 -18.47 10.80 7.14
CA ALA A 161 -18.75 12.15 7.60
C ALA A 161 -18.47 13.19 6.50
N PHE A 162 -17.33 13.08 5.81
CA PHE A 162 -16.99 13.94 4.68
C PHE A 162 -18.00 13.81 3.54
N ALA A 163 -18.38 12.59 3.16
CA ALA A 163 -19.37 12.35 2.12
C ALA A 163 -20.75 12.95 2.47
N ASN A 164 -21.24 12.72 3.68
CA ASN A 164 -22.51 13.29 4.15
C ASN A 164 -22.45 14.83 4.26
N GLY A 165 -21.25 15.40 4.47
CA GLY A 165 -20.99 16.83 4.44
C GLY A 165 -20.86 17.43 3.04
N GLY A 166 -20.89 16.62 1.98
CA GLY A 166 -20.68 17.07 0.60
C GLY A 166 -19.22 17.33 0.23
N HIS A 167 -18.30 16.76 1.00
CA HIS A 167 -16.85 16.96 0.83
C HIS A 167 -16.14 15.78 0.17
N ALA A 168 -16.81 14.64 -0.07
CA ALA A 168 -16.22 13.44 -0.67
C ALA A 168 -17.28 12.55 -1.36
N GLY A 169 -16.83 11.60 -2.18
CA GLY A 169 -17.62 10.45 -2.63
C GLY A 169 -17.77 9.35 -1.56
N LEU A 170 -18.22 8.17 -1.98
CA LEU A 170 -18.49 7.01 -1.11
C LEU A 170 -17.60 5.78 -1.42
N ASP A 171 -16.72 5.91 -2.40
CA ASP A 171 -15.72 4.92 -2.77
C ASP A 171 -14.33 5.52 -2.70
N TYR A 172 -13.35 4.72 -2.27
CA TYR A 172 -11.99 5.17 -2.04
C TYR A 172 -10.99 4.23 -2.71
N TRP A 173 -9.99 4.81 -3.37
CA TRP A 173 -8.94 4.11 -4.08
C TRP A 173 -7.84 3.60 -3.14
N THR A 174 -8.27 2.83 -2.15
CA THR A 174 -7.45 2.32 -1.05
C THR A 174 -7.93 0.90 -0.73
N PRO A 175 -7.03 -0.05 -0.43
CA PRO A 175 -5.58 0.09 -0.22
C PRO A 175 -4.66 -0.17 -1.41
N ASN A 176 -3.41 0.31 -1.32
CA ASN A 176 -2.29 -0.24 -2.08
C ASN A 176 -1.80 -1.54 -1.42
N ILE A 177 -1.82 -2.63 -2.19
CA ILE A 177 -1.51 -4.00 -1.73
C ILE A 177 -0.51 -4.70 -2.65
N ASN A 178 0.25 -3.92 -3.41
CA ASN A 178 1.38 -4.44 -4.15
C ASN A 178 2.51 -4.82 -3.16
N PRO A 179 3.16 -5.98 -3.30
CA PRO A 179 4.33 -6.29 -2.47
C PRO A 179 5.49 -5.31 -2.73
N PHE A 180 6.14 -4.83 -1.68
CA PHE A 180 7.35 -4.00 -1.77
C PHE A 180 8.58 -4.86 -2.14
N ARG A 181 8.59 -5.34 -3.39
CA ARG A 181 9.55 -6.34 -3.88
C ARG A 181 10.98 -5.83 -3.99
N ASP A 182 11.15 -4.63 -4.55
CA ASP A 182 12.45 -4.00 -4.75
C ASP A 182 12.58 -2.79 -3.84
N PRO A 183 13.62 -2.70 -2.99
CA PRO A 183 13.72 -1.63 -2.00
C PRO A 183 13.77 -0.23 -2.63
N ARG A 184 14.09 -0.11 -3.92
CA ARG A 184 14.17 1.19 -4.60
C ARG A 184 12.81 1.84 -4.91
N TRP A 185 11.72 1.07 -4.85
CA TRP A 185 10.41 1.55 -5.28
C TRP A 185 9.92 2.78 -4.49
N GLY A 186 9.60 3.86 -5.21
CA GLY A 186 9.17 5.14 -4.63
C GLY A 186 7.85 5.10 -3.87
N ARG A 187 6.99 4.12 -4.17
CA ARG A 187 5.68 3.92 -3.51
C ARG A 187 5.65 2.70 -2.60
N GLY A 188 6.79 2.09 -2.30
CA GLY A 188 6.84 0.98 -1.34
C GLY A 188 6.40 1.39 0.08
N GLN A 189 6.46 2.68 0.40
CA GLN A 189 5.93 3.25 1.64
C GLN A 189 4.39 3.10 1.79
N GLU A 190 3.67 2.85 0.67
CA GLU A 190 2.20 2.72 0.60
C GLU A 190 1.70 1.33 0.96
N THR A 191 2.63 0.40 1.14
CA THR A 191 2.32 -1.02 1.27
C THR A 191 2.75 -1.50 2.65
N PRO A 192 2.15 -2.57 3.18
CA PRO A 192 2.50 -3.05 4.51
C PRO A 192 3.77 -3.92 4.50
N GLY A 193 4.53 -3.98 3.40
CA GLY A 193 5.82 -4.69 3.36
C GLY A 193 6.07 -5.53 2.11
N GLU A 194 6.94 -6.55 2.25
CA GLU A 194 7.37 -7.41 1.14
C GLU A 194 6.76 -8.82 1.12
N ASP A 195 6.03 -9.23 2.17
CA ASP A 195 5.59 -10.62 2.38
C ASP A 195 4.12 -10.88 1.97
N PRO A 196 3.84 -11.84 1.06
CA PRO A 196 2.48 -12.10 0.59
C PRO A 196 1.45 -12.45 1.68
N LEU A 197 1.83 -13.22 2.72
CA LEU A 197 0.89 -13.56 3.79
C LEU A 197 0.55 -12.33 4.62
N HIS A 198 1.56 -11.53 4.98
CA HIS A 198 1.36 -10.30 5.72
C HIS A 198 0.50 -9.30 4.94
N LEU A 199 0.76 -9.11 3.64
CA LEU A 199 -0.09 -8.29 2.78
C LEU A 199 -1.53 -8.83 2.72
N SER A 200 -1.72 -10.13 2.56
CA SER A 200 -3.05 -10.77 2.54
C SER A 200 -3.82 -10.56 3.85
N ARG A 201 -3.18 -10.72 5.01
CA ARG A 201 -3.82 -10.45 6.31
C ARG A 201 -4.13 -8.97 6.50
N TYR A 202 -3.18 -8.09 6.18
CA TYR A 202 -3.40 -6.64 6.20
C TYR A 202 -4.63 -6.23 5.38
N VAL A 203 -4.71 -6.66 4.11
CA VAL A 203 -5.84 -6.27 3.25
C VAL A 203 -7.16 -6.85 3.71
N TYR A 204 -7.19 -8.08 4.22
CA TYR A 204 -8.41 -8.69 4.75
C TYR A 204 -9.03 -7.83 5.86
N HIS A 205 -8.21 -7.46 6.86
CA HIS A 205 -8.67 -6.68 8.00
C HIS A 205 -8.92 -5.21 7.68
N LEU A 206 -8.16 -4.64 6.73
CA LEU A 206 -8.41 -3.28 6.27
C LEU A 206 -9.73 -3.17 5.51
N VAL A 207 -10.00 -4.08 4.57
CA VAL A 207 -11.27 -4.10 3.81
C VAL A 207 -12.45 -4.37 4.74
N ASP A 208 -12.31 -5.25 5.74
CA ASP A 208 -13.31 -5.48 6.79
C ASP A 208 -13.66 -4.17 7.52
N GLY A 209 -12.66 -3.40 7.98
CA GLY A 209 -12.92 -2.11 8.64
C GLY A 209 -13.43 -1.01 7.70
N LEU A 210 -13.02 -1.02 6.43
CA LEU A 210 -13.46 -0.04 5.44
C LEU A 210 -14.92 -0.25 5.04
N GLN A 211 -15.28 -1.49 4.68
CA GLN A 211 -16.62 -1.81 4.23
C GLN A 211 -17.60 -2.07 5.39
N ASP A 212 -17.10 -2.18 6.63
CA ASP A 212 -17.86 -2.54 7.85
C ASP A 212 -18.41 -3.98 7.78
N GLY A 213 -17.48 -4.92 7.61
CA GLY A 213 -17.74 -6.35 7.47
C GLY A 213 -17.16 -6.95 6.18
N ILE A 214 -17.20 -8.27 6.10
CA ILE A 214 -16.79 -9.04 4.92
C ILE A 214 -17.98 -9.20 3.97
N GLY A 215 -17.91 -8.54 2.81
CA GLY A 215 -18.96 -8.57 1.78
C GLY A 215 -20.36 -8.17 2.28
N PRO A 216 -20.52 -7.07 3.02
CA PRO A 216 -21.81 -6.66 3.57
C PRO A 216 -22.80 -6.29 2.46
N GLU A 217 -24.10 -6.53 2.69
CA GLU A 217 -25.15 -6.09 1.76
C GLU A 217 -25.19 -4.57 1.57
N ARG A 218 -24.80 -3.83 2.63
CA ARG A 218 -24.70 -2.37 2.68
C ARG A 218 -23.32 -1.96 3.21
N PRO A 219 -22.31 -1.87 2.34
CA PRO A 219 -20.98 -1.45 2.76
C PRO A 219 -21.03 -0.01 3.29
N LYS A 220 -20.12 0.30 4.22
CA LYS A 220 -19.98 1.64 4.77
C LYS A 220 -19.40 2.58 3.72
N VAL A 221 -18.22 2.25 3.21
CA VAL A 221 -17.64 2.81 1.98
C VAL A 221 -17.19 1.66 1.08
N VAL A 222 -16.98 1.93 -0.20
CA VAL A 222 -16.36 0.98 -1.12
C VAL A 222 -14.84 1.13 -1.04
N ALA A 223 -14.15 0.04 -0.73
CA ALA A 223 -12.70 -0.04 -0.86
C ALA A 223 -12.31 -0.46 -2.28
N THR A 224 -11.10 -0.08 -2.72
CA THR A 224 -10.56 -0.43 -4.05
C THR A 224 -9.14 -0.92 -3.92
N CYS A 225 -8.93 -2.22 -4.09
CA CYS A 225 -7.59 -2.80 -4.04
C CYS A 225 -6.80 -2.44 -5.29
N LYS A 226 -5.60 -1.86 -5.09
CA LYS A 226 -4.72 -1.39 -6.16
C LYS A 226 -3.27 -1.84 -5.96
N HIS A 227 -2.48 -1.97 -7.02
CA HIS A 227 -2.77 -1.79 -8.45
C HIS A 227 -2.60 -3.14 -9.16
N PHE A 228 -3.66 -3.64 -9.79
CA PHE A 228 -3.79 -4.99 -10.30
C PHE A 228 -3.25 -5.08 -11.75
N ALA A 229 -2.09 -5.69 -12.01
CA ALA A 229 -1.18 -6.38 -11.10
C ALA A 229 0.30 -6.20 -11.52
N ALA A 230 1.21 -6.72 -10.70
CA ALA A 230 2.65 -6.70 -10.93
C ALA A 230 3.24 -5.28 -11.12
N TYR A 231 2.64 -4.31 -10.41
CA TYR A 231 3.08 -2.94 -10.36
C TYR A 231 3.91 -2.70 -9.08
N ASP A 232 5.21 -2.50 -9.25
CA ASP A 232 6.16 -2.26 -8.15
C ASP A 232 7.36 -1.39 -8.59
N LEU A 233 7.14 -0.52 -9.57
CA LEU A 233 8.12 0.39 -10.16
C LEU A 233 7.44 1.68 -10.66
N GLU A 234 8.04 2.84 -10.39
CA GLU A 234 7.55 4.15 -10.85
C GLU A 234 8.25 4.64 -12.11
N ASN A 235 9.55 4.90 -11.99
CA ASN A 235 10.44 5.45 -12.98
C ASN A 235 11.88 5.16 -12.56
N TRP A 236 12.44 4.07 -13.06
CA TRP A 236 13.80 3.66 -12.77
C TRP A 236 14.64 3.70 -14.04
N GLU A 237 15.69 4.52 -14.03
CA GLU A 237 16.62 4.72 -15.17
C GLU A 237 15.93 5.06 -16.51
N GLY A 238 14.81 5.79 -16.46
CA GLY A 238 14.04 6.20 -17.64
C GLY A 238 13.04 5.14 -18.14
N ILE A 239 12.87 4.04 -17.41
CA ILE A 239 11.80 3.07 -17.63
C ILE A 239 10.62 3.50 -16.76
N GLU A 240 9.62 4.10 -17.40
CA GLU A 240 8.42 4.60 -16.74
C GLU A 240 7.34 3.54 -16.62
N ARG A 241 6.61 3.55 -15.51
CA ARG A 241 5.44 2.69 -15.23
C ARG A 241 4.40 2.65 -16.34
N TYR A 242 4.24 3.76 -17.08
CA TYR A 242 3.26 3.93 -18.15
C TYR A 242 3.52 3.03 -19.36
N ALA A 243 4.76 2.62 -19.59
CA ALA A 243 5.15 1.77 -20.72
C ALA A 243 5.84 0.46 -20.29
N PHE A 244 5.98 0.23 -18.98
CA PHE A 244 6.70 -0.92 -18.46
C PHE A 244 5.94 -2.21 -18.77
N ASP A 245 6.61 -3.21 -19.32
CA ASP A 245 6.09 -4.58 -19.49
C ASP A 245 6.73 -5.50 -18.46
N ALA A 246 5.96 -5.81 -17.41
CA ALA A 246 6.35 -6.72 -16.36
C ALA A 246 6.31 -8.16 -16.89
N VAL A 247 7.49 -8.76 -17.08
CA VAL A 247 7.61 -10.17 -17.49
C VAL A 247 7.69 -11.05 -16.24
N VAL A 248 6.62 -11.79 -15.96
CA VAL A 248 6.46 -12.58 -14.73
C VAL A 248 6.08 -14.02 -15.06
N SER A 249 6.78 -14.99 -14.46
CA SER A 249 6.45 -16.41 -14.59
C SER A 249 5.09 -16.73 -13.93
N SER A 250 4.35 -17.74 -14.41
CA SER A 250 3.09 -18.15 -13.75
C SER A 250 3.32 -18.53 -12.28
N GLN A 251 4.49 -19.13 -11.98
CA GLN A 251 4.87 -19.48 -10.63
C GLN A 251 5.02 -18.24 -9.74
N ASP A 252 5.84 -17.26 -10.10
CA ASP A 252 6.01 -16.04 -9.29
C ASP A 252 4.72 -15.21 -9.23
N LEU A 253 3.96 -15.16 -10.34
CA LEU A 253 2.70 -14.44 -10.42
C LEU A 253 1.70 -14.97 -9.39
N SER A 254 1.51 -16.30 -9.36
CA SER A 254 0.62 -16.98 -8.40
C SER A 254 1.17 -16.98 -6.96
N GLU A 255 2.48 -17.13 -6.79
CA GLU A 255 3.13 -17.26 -5.47
C GLU A 255 3.30 -15.92 -4.73
N TYR A 256 3.42 -14.80 -5.45
CA TYR A 256 3.89 -13.54 -4.85
C TYR A 256 3.07 -12.30 -5.24
N TYR A 257 2.81 -12.11 -6.53
CA TYR A 257 2.18 -10.88 -7.01
C TYR A 257 0.66 -10.86 -6.87
N LEU A 258 0.01 -12.02 -6.96
CA LEU A 258 -1.44 -12.16 -6.90
C LEU A 258 -2.05 -12.52 -5.53
N PRO A 259 -1.36 -13.17 -4.56
CA PRO A 259 -1.99 -13.56 -3.30
C PRO A 259 -2.73 -12.43 -2.57
N PRO A 260 -2.20 -11.20 -2.45
CA PRO A 260 -2.93 -10.10 -1.82
C PRO A 260 -4.23 -9.74 -2.56
N PHE A 261 -4.23 -9.77 -3.90
CA PHE A 261 -5.43 -9.51 -4.71
C PHE A 261 -6.45 -10.66 -4.64
N LYS A 262 -5.96 -11.91 -4.59
CA LYS A 262 -6.81 -13.09 -4.36
C LYS A 262 -7.51 -12.96 -3.01
N THR A 263 -6.79 -12.64 -1.95
CA THR A 263 -7.39 -12.40 -0.62
C THR A 263 -8.35 -11.22 -0.64
N CYS A 264 -7.97 -10.08 -1.24
CA CYS A 264 -8.82 -8.90 -1.30
C CYS A 264 -10.19 -9.17 -1.98
N THR A 265 -10.19 -9.94 -3.06
CA THR A 265 -11.38 -10.17 -3.89
C THR A 265 -12.18 -11.39 -3.45
N ARG A 266 -11.52 -12.54 -3.24
CA ARG A 266 -12.16 -13.80 -2.88
C ARG A 266 -12.53 -13.85 -1.39
N ASP A 267 -11.68 -13.34 -0.50
CA ASP A 267 -11.80 -13.59 0.93
C ASP A 267 -12.35 -12.36 1.67
N ALA A 268 -11.81 -11.18 1.38
CA ALA A 268 -12.26 -9.91 1.97
C ALA A 268 -13.49 -9.32 1.26
N LYS A 269 -13.81 -9.83 0.06
CA LYS A 269 -14.97 -9.41 -0.75
C LYS A 269 -15.01 -7.90 -1.00
N VAL A 270 -13.89 -7.34 -1.45
CA VAL A 270 -13.81 -5.93 -1.86
C VAL A 270 -14.79 -5.63 -2.98
N ASP A 271 -15.42 -4.45 -2.97
CA ASP A 271 -16.37 -4.05 -4.00
C ASP A 271 -15.71 -3.44 -5.26
N ALA A 272 -14.42 -3.05 -5.21
CA ALA A 272 -13.71 -2.51 -6.38
C ALA A 272 -12.23 -2.94 -6.48
N VAL A 273 -11.70 -2.91 -7.71
CA VAL A 273 -10.28 -3.16 -8.02
C VAL A 273 -9.79 -2.12 -9.02
N MET A 274 -8.55 -1.66 -8.87
CA MET A 274 -7.91 -0.78 -9.85
C MET A 274 -6.90 -1.55 -10.68
N CYS A 275 -7.04 -1.54 -12.00
CA CYS A 275 -6.02 -2.08 -12.91
C CYS A 275 -4.85 -1.09 -13.06
N SER A 276 -3.63 -1.61 -13.16
CA SER A 276 -2.39 -0.81 -13.14
C SER A 276 -2.03 -0.15 -14.48
N TYR A 277 -0.99 0.69 -14.47
CA TYR A 277 -0.43 1.30 -15.68
C TYR A 277 0.32 0.32 -16.58
N ASN A 278 1.08 -0.60 -15.99
CA ASN A 278 2.01 -1.46 -16.70
C ASN A 278 1.29 -2.51 -17.56
N SER A 279 2.03 -3.08 -18.52
CA SER A 279 1.69 -4.35 -19.13
C SER A 279 2.15 -5.50 -18.23
N LEU A 280 1.43 -6.62 -18.28
CA LEU A 280 1.83 -7.90 -17.72
C LEU A 280 2.00 -8.88 -18.88
N ASN A 281 3.22 -9.38 -19.08
CA ASN A 281 3.55 -10.33 -20.14
C ASN A 281 3.03 -9.90 -21.54
N GLY A 282 3.17 -8.60 -21.85
CA GLY A 282 2.85 -8.00 -23.15
C GLY A 282 1.42 -7.51 -23.33
N ILE A 283 0.59 -7.50 -22.29
CA ILE A 283 -0.79 -6.97 -22.35
C ILE A 283 -1.00 -5.91 -21.26
N PRO A 284 -1.42 -4.67 -21.59
CA PRO A 284 -1.80 -3.66 -20.60
C PRO A 284 -2.86 -4.20 -19.65
N THR A 285 -2.67 -4.08 -18.34
CA THR A 285 -3.53 -4.78 -17.36
C THR A 285 -4.99 -4.33 -17.42
N CYS A 286 -5.25 -3.05 -17.75
CA CYS A 286 -6.61 -2.53 -17.98
C CYS A 286 -7.29 -3.01 -19.27
N ALA A 287 -6.55 -3.65 -20.19
CA ALA A 287 -7.06 -4.30 -21.40
C ALA A 287 -6.91 -5.83 -21.38
N ASP A 288 -6.43 -6.40 -20.27
CA ASP A 288 -6.20 -7.83 -20.16
C ASP A 288 -7.45 -8.58 -19.71
N ARG A 289 -8.11 -9.24 -20.67
CA ARG A 289 -9.30 -10.06 -20.40
C ARG A 289 -8.98 -11.29 -19.55
N TRP A 290 -7.79 -11.88 -19.67
CA TRP A 290 -7.42 -13.01 -18.82
C TRP A 290 -7.34 -12.54 -17.36
N LEU A 291 -6.70 -11.40 -17.12
CA LEU A 291 -6.57 -10.83 -15.79
C LEU A 291 -7.93 -10.42 -15.20
N LEU A 292 -8.72 -9.63 -15.94
CA LEU A 292 -9.94 -9.01 -15.42
C LEU A 292 -11.20 -9.88 -15.51
N GLN A 293 -11.26 -10.87 -16.40
CA GLN A 293 -12.38 -11.82 -16.49
C GLN A 293 -11.97 -13.17 -15.93
N THR A 294 -11.01 -13.86 -16.57
CA THR A 294 -10.70 -15.25 -16.24
C THR A 294 -10.15 -15.41 -14.83
N LEU A 295 -9.23 -14.56 -14.40
CA LEU A 295 -8.68 -14.64 -13.05
C LEU A 295 -9.59 -13.94 -12.03
N LEU A 296 -9.79 -12.63 -12.19
CA LEU A 296 -10.50 -11.82 -11.20
C LEU A 296 -11.96 -12.25 -11.01
N ARG A 297 -12.74 -12.34 -12.08
CA ARG A 297 -14.20 -12.60 -11.98
C ARG A 297 -14.50 -14.08 -11.90
N GLU A 298 -13.98 -14.88 -12.83
CA GLU A 298 -14.33 -16.29 -12.97
C GLU A 298 -13.61 -17.15 -11.91
N HIS A 299 -12.28 -17.12 -11.85
CA HIS A 299 -11.49 -17.98 -10.95
C HIS A 299 -11.65 -17.61 -9.46
N TRP A 300 -11.61 -16.32 -9.13
CA TRP A 300 -11.79 -15.86 -7.74
C TRP A 300 -13.26 -15.62 -7.33
N GLY A 301 -14.21 -15.84 -8.23
CA GLY A 301 -15.64 -15.74 -7.95
C GLY A 301 -16.14 -14.31 -7.67
N TRP A 302 -15.53 -13.31 -8.31
CA TRP A 302 -15.85 -11.89 -8.16
C TRP A 302 -16.91 -11.39 -9.18
N GLU A 303 -17.90 -12.24 -9.48
CA GLU A 303 -18.89 -11.99 -10.54
C GLU A 303 -20.11 -11.16 -10.11
N GLN A 304 -20.27 -10.91 -8.80
CA GLN A 304 -21.46 -10.23 -8.27
C GLN A 304 -21.62 -8.86 -8.90
N THR A 305 -22.82 -8.55 -9.38
CA THR A 305 -23.11 -7.24 -9.98
C THR A 305 -23.11 -6.18 -8.88
N GLY A 306 -22.31 -5.12 -9.06
CA GLY A 306 -21.92 -4.18 -8.00
C GLY A 306 -20.42 -4.14 -7.75
N HIS A 307 -19.71 -5.17 -8.23
CA HIS A 307 -18.24 -5.22 -8.27
C HIS A 307 -17.71 -4.60 -9.57
N TRP A 308 -16.84 -3.58 -9.45
CA TRP A 308 -16.40 -2.77 -10.59
C TRP A 308 -14.89 -2.49 -10.63
N VAL A 309 -14.35 -2.36 -11.85
CA VAL A 309 -12.92 -2.09 -12.08
C VAL A 309 -12.73 -0.65 -12.54
N THR A 310 -11.77 0.06 -11.96
CA THR A 310 -11.29 1.35 -12.48
C THR A 310 -9.92 1.21 -13.11
N GLY A 311 -9.66 1.97 -14.17
CA GLY A 311 -8.29 2.27 -14.58
C GLY A 311 -7.61 3.17 -13.55
N ASP A 312 -6.31 2.95 -13.34
CA ASP A 312 -5.46 3.99 -12.76
C ASP A 312 -5.43 5.23 -13.68
N CYS A 313 -4.97 6.36 -13.16
CA CYS A 313 -5.17 7.67 -13.76
C CYS A 313 -4.35 7.94 -15.01
N GLY A 314 -4.96 7.63 -16.17
CA GLY A 314 -4.30 7.63 -17.48
C GLY A 314 -3.99 6.23 -18.00
N ALA A 315 -4.22 5.15 -17.24
CA ALA A 315 -3.88 3.79 -17.64
C ALA A 315 -4.55 3.38 -18.97
N ILE A 316 -5.78 3.84 -19.23
CA ILE A 316 -6.47 3.58 -20.51
C ILE A 316 -5.81 4.36 -21.67
N ASP A 317 -5.27 5.55 -21.40
CA ASP A 317 -4.52 6.33 -22.38
C ASP A 317 -3.21 5.62 -22.76
N ASN A 318 -2.50 5.12 -21.74
CA ASN A 318 -1.24 4.43 -21.92
C ASN A 318 -1.35 3.18 -22.81
N ILE A 319 -2.52 2.54 -22.91
CA ILE A 319 -2.76 1.38 -23.79
C ILE A 319 -2.32 1.68 -25.24
N TYR A 320 -2.63 2.87 -25.76
CA TYR A 320 -2.27 3.24 -27.14
C TYR A 320 -1.12 4.25 -27.19
N ALA A 321 -1.06 5.18 -26.24
CA ALA A 321 -0.09 6.27 -26.24
C ALA A 321 1.33 5.79 -25.93
N ASP A 322 1.48 4.84 -25.01
CA ASP A 322 2.78 4.44 -24.46
C ASP A 322 3.10 2.96 -24.74
N HIS A 323 2.16 2.05 -24.46
CA HIS A 323 2.31 0.62 -24.74
C HIS A 323 2.20 0.28 -26.23
N HIS A 324 1.55 1.15 -27.02
CA HIS A 324 1.24 0.91 -28.43
C HIS A 324 0.54 -0.44 -28.69
N TYR A 325 -0.25 -0.92 -27.72
CA TYR A 325 -0.93 -2.21 -27.77
C TYR A 325 -2.05 -2.21 -28.84
N VAL A 326 -2.67 -1.05 -29.04
CA VAL A 326 -3.67 -0.79 -30.08
C VAL A 326 -3.37 0.50 -30.84
N ALA A 327 -4.07 0.69 -31.96
CA ALA A 327 -3.74 1.74 -32.92
C ALA A 327 -4.07 3.17 -32.47
N ASP A 328 -5.14 3.36 -31.69
CA ASP A 328 -5.66 4.68 -31.32
C ASP A 328 -6.55 4.63 -30.06
N GLY A 329 -6.99 5.80 -29.60
CA GLY A 329 -7.85 5.96 -28.42
C GLY A 329 -9.21 5.26 -28.52
N ALA A 330 -9.80 5.12 -29.72
CA ALA A 330 -11.07 4.38 -29.88
C ALA A 330 -10.88 2.88 -29.69
N HIS A 331 -9.76 2.33 -30.18
CA HIS A 331 -9.41 0.95 -29.92
C HIS A 331 -9.01 0.73 -28.46
N ALA A 332 -8.36 1.71 -27.81
CA ALA A 332 -8.01 1.63 -26.39
C ALA A 332 -9.27 1.62 -25.50
N ALA A 333 -10.20 2.55 -25.73
CA ALA A 333 -11.47 2.61 -25.01
C ALA A 333 -12.24 1.28 -25.15
N ALA A 334 -12.33 0.74 -26.37
CA ALA A 334 -13.00 -0.53 -26.61
C ALA A 334 -12.26 -1.73 -25.98
N ALA A 335 -10.93 -1.77 -26.07
CA ALA A 335 -10.13 -2.84 -25.48
C ALA A 335 -10.32 -2.91 -23.97
N ALA A 336 -10.20 -1.77 -23.28
CA ALA A 336 -10.38 -1.71 -21.82
C ALA A 336 -11.81 -2.05 -21.39
N LEU A 337 -12.82 -1.46 -22.04
CA LEU A 337 -14.22 -1.74 -21.72
C LEU A 337 -14.60 -3.21 -21.97
N ASN A 338 -14.12 -3.81 -23.06
CA ASN A 338 -14.38 -5.23 -23.36
C ASN A 338 -13.61 -6.19 -22.44
N ALA A 339 -12.42 -5.79 -21.96
CA ALA A 339 -11.64 -6.57 -21.00
C ALA A 339 -12.29 -6.56 -19.61
N GLY A 340 -13.00 -5.49 -19.25
CA GLY A 340 -13.77 -5.40 -18.01
C GLY A 340 -13.45 -4.20 -17.14
N THR A 341 -12.69 -3.22 -17.64
CA THR A 341 -12.51 -1.92 -17.00
C THR A 341 -13.80 -1.13 -17.14
N ASP A 342 -14.43 -0.80 -16.02
CA ASP A 342 -15.76 -0.20 -15.96
C ASP A 342 -15.72 1.33 -15.88
N LEU A 343 -14.66 1.89 -15.27
CA LEU A 343 -14.46 3.32 -15.04
C LEU A 343 -13.08 3.79 -15.55
N ASP A 344 -13.02 4.96 -16.15
CA ASP A 344 -11.81 5.63 -16.60
C ASP A 344 -11.41 6.77 -15.64
N CYS A 345 -10.27 6.62 -14.95
CA CYS A 345 -9.58 7.78 -14.36
C CYS A 345 -8.83 8.54 -15.46
N GLY A 346 -9.56 9.20 -16.34
CA GLY A 346 -8.96 9.79 -17.53
C GLY A 346 -9.98 10.48 -18.41
N SER A 347 -9.70 10.61 -19.69
CA SER A 347 -10.64 11.18 -20.66
C SER A 347 -10.93 10.25 -21.84
N VAL A 348 -10.30 9.07 -21.89
CA VAL A 348 -10.35 8.18 -23.05
C VAL A 348 -11.76 7.63 -23.26
N PHE A 349 -12.44 7.20 -22.20
CA PHE A 349 -13.81 6.72 -22.32
C PHE A 349 -14.79 7.79 -22.83
N PRO A 350 -14.91 8.97 -22.19
CA PRO A 350 -15.84 9.99 -22.68
C PRO A 350 -15.50 10.53 -24.08
N GLU A 351 -14.21 10.61 -24.43
CA GLU A 351 -13.77 11.11 -25.73
C GLU A 351 -14.01 10.09 -26.85
N TYR A 352 -13.78 8.80 -26.61
CA TYR A 352 -13.68 7.81 -27.68
C TYR A 352 -14.75 6.72 -27.68
N LEU A 353 -15.51 6.47 -26.60
CA LEU A 353 -16.55 5.42 -26.63
C LEU A 353 -17.62 5.67 -27.69
N GLY A 354 -17.99 6.93 -27.94
CA GLY A 354 -18.96 7.27 -28.99
C GLY A 354 -18.51 6.83 -30.38
N SER A 355 -17.24 7.08 -30.73
CA SER A 355 -16.68 6.69 -32.03
C SER A 355 -16.36 5.19 -32.09
N ALA A 356 -15.91 4.59 -31.00
CA ALA A 356 -15.67 3.15 -30.91
C ALA A 356 -16.96 2.33 -31.09
N LEU A 357 -18.10 2.81 -30.59
CA LEU A 357 -19.41 2.19 -30.83
C LEU A 357 -19.83 2.28 -32.29
N GLN A 358 -19.64 3.45 -32.93
CA GLN A 358 -19.94 3.64 -34.35
C GLN A 358 -19.11 2.73 -35.26
N GLN A 359 -17.88 2.43 -34.84
CA GLN A 359 -16.98 1.48 -35.51
C GLN A 359 -17.29 0.01 -35.19
N GLY A 360 -18.20 -0.28 -34.24
CA GLY A 360 -18.55 -1.64 -33.83
C GLY A 360 -17.48 -2.34 -33.00
N LEU A 361 -16.56 -1.60 -32.37
CA LEU A 361 -15.47 -2.16 -31.55
C LEU A 361 -15.96 -2.72 -30.21
N TYR A 362 -17.12 -2.25 -29.75
CA TYR A 362 -17.87 -2.83 -28.63
C TYR A 362 -19.37 -2.68 -28.90
N ASN A 363 -20.22 -3.25 -28.04
CA ASN A 363 -21.67 -3.11 -28.16
C ASN A 363 -22.27 -2.36 -26.96
N ASN A 364 -23.46 -1.78 -27.13
CA ASN A 364 -24.11 -0.98 -26.09
C ASN A 364 -24.40 -1.77 -24.79
N GLN A 365 -24.50 -3.10 -24.85
CA GLN A 365 -24.67 -3.92 -23.66
C GLN A 365 -23.41 -3.92 -22.79
N THR A 366 -22.21 -3.91 -23.38
CA THR A 366 -20.94 -3.82 -22.62
C THR A 366 -20.89 -2.52 -21.81
N LEU A 367 -21.21 -1.38 -22.41
CA LEU A 367 -21.29 -0.09 -21.71
C LEU A 367 -22.37 -0.09 -20.63
N ASN A 368 -23.56 -0.64 -20.93
CA ASN A 368 -24.61 -0.75 -19.91
C ASN A 368 -24.15 -1.59 -18.72
N ASN A 369 -23.43 -2.70 -18.94
CA ASN A 369 -22.96 -3.57 -17.86
C ASN A 369 -21.97 -2.85 -16.94
N ALA A 370 -21.04 -2.07 -17.49
CA ALA A 370 -20.11 -1.25 -16.71
C ALA A 370 -20.85 -0.27 -15.79
N LEU A 371 -21.77 0.52 -16.37
CA LEU A 371 -22.57 1.47 -15.60
C LEU A 371 -23.50 0.78 -14.59
N ILE A 372 -24.05 -0.39 -14.92
CA ILE A 372 -24.87 -1.16 -13.98
C ILE A 372 -24.03 -1.59 -12.78
N ARG A 373 -22.76 -2.00 -12.95
CA ARG A 373 -21.88 -2.34 -11.82
C ARG A 373 -21.64 -1.12 -10.93
N LEU A 374 -21.23 0.01 -11.53
CA LEU A 374 -20.99 1.28 -10.82
C LEU A 374 -22.22 1.73 -10.02
N TYR A 375 -23.38 1.85 -10.68
CA TYR A 375 -24.59 2.32 -9.98
C TYR A 375 -25.20 1.27 -9.06
N SER A 376 -24.97 -0.03 -9.25
CA SER A 376 -25.35 -1.04 -8.25
C SER A 376 -24.54 -0.84 -6.97
N SER A 377 -23.25 -0.47 -7.08
CA SER A 377 -22.41 -0.12 -5.95
C SER A 377 -22.96 1.09 -5.17
N LEU A 378 -23.30 2.18 -5.87
CA LEU A 378 -23.93 3.35 -5.23
C LEU A 378 -25.31 3.05 -4.61
N VAL A 379 -26.09 2.16 -5.22
CA VAL A 379 -27.36 1.70 -4.62
C VAL A 379 -27.09 0.94 -3.32
N LYS A 380 -26.12 0.01 -3.28
CA LYS A 380 -25.74 -0.70 -2.04
C LYS A 380 -25.28 0.26 -0.92
N LEU A 381 -24.59 1.34 -1.29
CA LEU A 381 -24.13 2.39 -0.37
C LEU A 381 -25.25 3.31 0.16
N GLY A 382 -26.49 3.13 -0.30
CA GLY A 382 -27.65 3.94 0.08
C GLY A 382 -27.68 5.32 -0.58
N TYR A 383 -26.98 5.52 -1.70
CA TYR A 383 -26.90 6.81 -2.39
C TYR A 383 -28.28 7.33 -2.85
N PHE A 384 -29.16 6.41 -3.25
CA PHE A 384 -30.52 6.70 -3.73
C PHE A 384 -31.60 6.54 -2.65
N ASP A 385 -31.22 6.19 -1.42
CA ASP A 385 -32.18 5.85 -0.37
C ASP A 385 -32.45 7.07 0.53
N PRO A 386 -33.65 7.15 1.15
CA PRO A 386 -33.94 8.15 2.17
C PRO A 386 -32.90 8.12 3.29
N ALA A 387 -32.44 9.29 3.73
CA ALA A 387 -31.38 9.37 4.74
C ALA A 387 -31.76 8.67 6.06
N ASP A 388 -33.04 8.75 6.46
CA ASP A 388 -33.55 8.13 7.69
C ASP A 388 -33.55 6.59 7.64
N ASP A 389 -33.48 5.99 6.44
CA ASP A 389 -33.47 4.54 6.23
C ASP A 389 -32.05 3.96 6.07
N GLN A 390 -31.01 4.81 6.17
CA GLN A 390 -29.62 4.44 5.93
C GLN A 390 -28.73 4.61 7.16
N PRO A 391 -28.04 3.54 7.61
CA PRO A 391 -27.31 3.54 8.88
C PRO A 391 -26.19 4.58 8.93
N TYR A 392 -25.54 4.84 7.79
CA TYR A 392 -24.35 5.68 7.71
C TYR A 392 -24.64 7.12 7.27
N ARG A 393 -25.89 7.48 6.92
CA ARG A 393 -26.24 8.84 6.46
C ARG A 393 -26.36 9.87 7.60
N SER A 394 -26.33 9.40 8.85
CA SER A 394 -26.35 10.25 10.04
C SER A 394 -24.96 10.59 10.59
N ILE A 395 -23.90 9.94 10.09
CA ILE A 395 -22.52 10.17 10.51
C ILE A 395 -22.11 11.59 10.09
N GLY A 396 -21.69 12.40 11.06
CA GLY A 396 -21.37 13.82 10.84
C GLY A 396 -19.99 14.21 11.38
N TRP A 397 -19.68 15.50 11.30
CA TRP A 397 -18.38 16.06 11.70
C TRP A 397 -17.96 15.74 13.15
N ASN A 398 -18.91 15.51 14.06
CA ASN A 398 -18.63 15.13 15.44
C ASN A 398 -17.94 13.75 15.57
N GLU A 399 -17.95 12.94 14.51
CA GLU A 399 -17.25 11.65 14.41
C GLU A 399 -15.85 11.77 13.79
N VAL A 400 -15.43 12.97 13.37
CA VAL A 400 -14.09 13.20 12.78
C VAL A 400 -13.09 13.67 13.84
N PHE A 401 -11.91 13.04 13.86
CA PHE A 401 -10.85 13.33 14.83
C PHE A 401 -11.37 13.28 16.27
N THR A 402 -12.05 12.19 16.62
CA THR A 402 -12.48 11.97 18.00
C THR A 402 -11.25 11.74 18.91
N PRO A 403 -11.36 11.94 20.24
CA PRO A 403 -10.26 11.59 21.15
C PRO A 403 -9.80 10.12 21.03
N ALA A 404 -10.73 9.21 20.71
CA ALA A 404 -10.40 7.81 20.46
C ALA A 404 -9.62 7.62 19.14
N ALA A 405 -9.98 8.35 18.08
CA ALA A 405 -9.24 8.34 16.82
C ALA A 405 -7.81 8.90 16.99
N GLU A 406 -7.66 9.98 17.77
CA GLU A 406 -6.35 10.53 18.09
C GLU A 406 -5.47 9.53 18.86
N GLU A 407 -6.02 8.91 19.91
CA GLU A 407 -5.31 7.90 20.69
C GLU A 407 -4.96 6.68 19.84
N LEU A 408 -5.85 6.25 18.95
CA LEU A 408 -5.60 5.15 18.03
C LEU A 408 -4.47 5.49 17.05
N ALA A 409 -4.42 6.71 16.50
CA ALA A 409 -3.33 7.14 15.64
C ALA A 409 -1.99 7.13 16.40
N HIS A 410 -1.97 7.58 17.66
CA HIS A 410 -0.79 7.49 18.51
C HIS A 410 -0.37 6.05 18.79
N LYS A 411 -1.32 5.19 19.16
CA LYS A 411 -1.09 3.75 19.39
C LYS A 411 -0.52 3.09 18.14
N ALA A 412 -1.13 3.31 16.98
CA ALA A 412 -0.68 2.74 15.71
C ALA A 412 0.78 3.10 15.40
N THR A 413 1.15 4.36 15.63
CA THR A 413 2.53 4.82 15.46
C THR A 413 3.49 4.18 16.47
N VAL A 414 3.15 4.17 17.77
CA VAL A 414 4.00 3.57 18.81
C VAL A 414 4.22 2.08 18.55
N GLU A 415 3.17 1.37 18.18
CA GLU A 415 3.22 -0.08 17.98
C GLU A 415 4.01 -0.50 16.73
N GLY A 416 4.13 0.38 15.73
CA GLY A 416 4.88 0.16 14.50
C GLY A 416 6.37 0.52 14.57
N ILE A 417 6.80 1.39 15.49
CA ILE A 417 8.22 1.79 15.61
C ILE A 417 9.11 0.57 15.93
N VAL A 418 10.21 0.44 15.18
CA VAL A 418 11.14 -0.68 15.27
C VAL A 418 12.46 -0.23 15.89
N MET A 419 12.94 -0.93 16.92
CA MET A 419 14.26 -0.70 17.47
C MET A 419 15.29 -1.61 16.79
N LEU A 420 16.28 -1.01 16.11
CA LEU A 420 17.26 -1.73 15.30
C LEU A 420 18.57 -1.96 16.05
N LYS A 421 18.93 -1.06 16.97
CA LYS A 421 20.11 -1.16 17.83
C LYS A 421 19.83 -0.53 19.17
N ASN A 422 20.34 -1.13 20.25
CA ASN A 422 20.36 -0.53 21.58
C ASN A 422 21.47 -1.17 22.44
N ASP A 423 22.39 -0.36 22.95
CA ASP A 423 23.47 -0.79 23.87
C ASP A 423 23.11 -0.60 25.36
N GLY A 424 21.85 -0.25 25.64
CA GLY A 424 21.37 0.17 26.96
C GLY A 424 21.29 1.68 27.15
N THR A 425 21.58 2.46 26.09
CA THR A 425 21.30 3.90 26.00
C THR A 425 19.81 4.20 26.18
N LEU A 426 18.94 3.39 25.58
CA LEU A 426 17.49 3.49 25.76
C LEU A 426 16.95 2.43 26.74
N PRO A 427 15.90 2.76 27.53
CA PRO A 427 15.21 4.06 27.58
C PRO A 427 16.02 5.14 28.33
N LEU A 428 15.75 6.41 28.02
CA LEU A 428 16.38 7.57 28.64
C LEU A 428 16.02 7.66 30.13
N LYS A 429 17.04 7.77 31.00
CA LYS A 429 16.88 7.63 32.46
C LYS A 429 16.58 8.93 33.21
N SER A 430 16.78 10.09 32.58
CA SER A 430 16.58 11.38 33.23
C SER A 430 16.26 12.47 32.22
N ASN A 431 15.47 13.45 32.65
CA ASN A 431 15.28 14.70 31.92
C ASN A 431 16.58 15.52 31.93
N GLY A 432 16.78 16.34 30.92
CA GLY A 432 18.01 17.13 30.74
C GLY A 432 17.96 18.02 29.52
N THR A 433 19.14 18.34 28.98
CA THR A 433 19.26 19.04 27.70
C THR A 433 19.43 18.01 26.57
N VAL A 434 18.57 18.06 25.57
CA VAL A 434 18.64 17.20 24.38
C VAL A 434 18.98 18.04 23.16
N ALA A 435 19.97 17.59 22.38
CA ALA A 435 20.21 18.11 21.05
C ALA A 435 19.39 17.30 20.05
N ILE A 436 18.49 17.94 19.31
CA ILE A 436 17.73 17.29 18.23
C ILE A 436 18.27 17.85 16.92
N ILE A 437 18.92 16.99 16.15
CA ILE A 437 19.74 17.35 15.00
C ILE A 437 19.28 16.57 13.78
N GLY A 438 19.37 17.16 12.58
CA GLY A 438 19.14 16.46 11.32
C GLY A 438 17.89 16.94 10.59
N PRO A 439 17.69 16.49 9.33
CA PRO A 439 16.65 17.02 8.45
C PRO A 439 15.22 16.74 8.94
N PHE A 440 15.03 15.76 9.82
CA PHE A 440 13.73 15.46 10.44
C PHE A 440 13.54 16.06 11.83
N ALA A 441 14.53 16.79 12.37
CA ALA A 441 14.49 17.28 13.74
C ALA A 441 13.29 18.21 14.03
N ASN A 442 12.82 18.97 13.03
CA ASN A 442 11.60 19.79 13.11
C ASN A 442 10.58 19.43 12.01
N ALA A 443 10.54 18.15 11.61
CA ALA A 443 9.62 17.68 10.57
C ALA A 443 8.15 17.90 10.95
N THR A 444 7.35 18.30 9.97
CA THR A 444 5.90 18.46 10.05
C THR A 444 5.22 17.52 9.05
N THR A 445 4.80 18.01 7.88
CA THR A 445 4.13 17.21 6.85
C THR A 445 5.02 16.09 6.29
N GLN A 446 6.35 16.24 6.35
CA GLN A 446 7.29 15.14 6.07
C GLN A 446 7.02 13.86 6.88
N LEU A 447 6.40 13.96 8.06
CA LEU A 447 6.04 12.79 8.86
C LEU A 447 4.87 12.00 8.26
N GLN A 448 4.05 12.61 7.41
CA GLN A 448 2.82 12.00 6.90
C GLN A 448 3.06 11.00 5.77
N GLY A 449 4.17 11.09 5.03
CA GLY A 449 4.33 10.34 3.79
C GLY A 449 3.55 11.02 2.66
N ASN A 450 2.82 10.25 1.85
CA ASN A 450 1.99 10.75 0.74
C ASN A 450 0.52 10.26 0.86
N TYR A 451 -0.32 10.69 -0.09
CA TYR A 451 -1.78 10.43 -0.06
C TYR A 451 -2.40 10.83 1.29
N GLU A 452 -2.00 12.00 1.77
CA GLU A 452 -2.38 12.56 3.05
C GLU A 452 -3.46 13.64 2.92
N GLY A 453 -4.24 13.82 3.98
CA GLY A 453 -5.08 15.00 4.19
C GLY A 453 -4.50 15.88 5.31
N PRO A 454 -4.95 17.14 5.45
CA PRO A 454 -4.56 18.00 6.55
C PRO A 454 -4.88 17.37 7.92
N PRO A 455 -3.90 17.17 8.80
CA PRO A 455 -4.17 16.73 10.17
C PRO A 455 -4.55 17.94 11.03
N LYS A 456 -5.27 17.72 12.14
CA LYS A 456 -5.59 18.80 13.07
C LYS A 456 -4.35 19.46 13.67
N TYR A 457 -3.30 18.66 13.90
CA TYR A 457 -1.96 19.09 14.28
C TYR A 457 -0.96 17.95 14.07
N ILE A 458 0.31 18.31 13.98
CA ILE A 458 1.42 17.35 13.97
C ILE A 458 2.27 17.57 15.23
N ARG A 459 2.52 16.48 15.96
CA ARG A 459 3.43 16.48 17.11
C ARG A 459 4.86 16.28 16.60
N THR A 460 5.65 17.35 16.56
CA THR A 460 7.07 17.28 16.16
C THR A 460 7.96 16.72 17.28
N LEU A 461 9.18 16.28 16.95
CA LEU A 461 10.16 15.84 17.96
C LEU A 461 10.49 16.95 18.97
N ILE A 462 10.63 18.20 18.51
CA ILE A 462 10.87 19.36 19.38
C ILE A 462 9.70 19.57 20.34
N TRP A 463 8.47 19.49 19.82
CA TRP A 463 7.27 19.60 20.65
C TRP A 463 7.25 18.50 21.72
N ALA A 464 7.51 17.25 21.33
CA ALA A 464 7.46 16.12 22.24
C ALA A 464 8.55 16.16 23.31
N ALA A 465 9.77 16.57 22.95
CA ALA A 465 10.86 16.79 23.89
C ALA A 465 10.50 17.84 24.94
N ALA A 466 10.00 19.00 24.51
CA ALA A 466 9.59 20.07 25.41
C ALA A 466 8.40 19.63 26.30
N HIS A 467 7.45 18.89 25.74
CA HIS A 467 6.29 18.37 26.47
C HIS A 467 6.68 17.35 27.55
N ASN A 468 7.77 16.59 27.33
CA ASN A 468 8.37 15.68 28.30
C ASN A 468 9.36 16.36 29.26
N GLY A 469 9.49 17.69 29.20
CA GLY A 469 10.31 18.48 30.14
C GLY A 469 11.80 18.56 29.82
N TYR A 470 12.21 18.23 28.59
CA TYR A 470 13.58 18.42 28.12
C TYR A 470 13.83 19.87 27.68
N LYS A 471 15.07 20.35 27.90
CA LYS A 471 15.55 21.58 27.27
C LYS A 471 16.07 21.22 25.88
N VAL A 472 15.50 21.82 24.85
CA VAL A 472 15.83 21.46 23.46
C VAL A 472 16.91 22.39 22.91
N LYS A 473 17.96 21.80 22.34
CA LYS A 473 18.92 22.44 21.44
C LYS A 473 18.65 21.90 20.04
N PHE A 474 18.05 22.72 19.20
CA PHE A 474 17.75 22.34 17.82
C PHE A 474 18.88 22.81 16.90
N SER A 475 19.22 22.00 15.92
CA SER A 475 20.03 22.39 14.77
C SER A 475 19.64 21.54 13.57
N GLN A 476 19.40 22.14 12.41
CA GLN A 476 19.18 21.38 11.17
C GLN A 476 20.39 20.47 10.87
N GLY A 477 21.60 21.00 11.02
CA GLY A 477 22.84 20.28 10.69
C GLY A 477 23.05 20.14 9.18
N THR A 478 22.24 19.31 8.53
CA THR A 478 22.25 19.12 7.07
C THR A 478 20.84 18.86 6.54
N ASP A 479 20.64 19.05 5.23
CA ASP A 479 19.38 18.71 4.55
C ASP A 479 19.36 17.24 4.13
N ILE A 480 18.19 16.75 3.72
CA ILE A 480 17.97 15.34 3.40
C ILE A 480 18.97 14.80 2.37
N ASN A 481 19.31 15.58 1.34
CA ASN A 481 20.24 15.21 0.28
C ASN A 481 21.19 16.36 -0.04
N SER A 482 22.05 16.72 0.91
CA SER A 482 23.04 17.80 0.78
C SER A 482 24.47 17.28 0.75
N ASN A 483 25.35 18.00 0.05
CA ASN A 483 26.80 17.80 0.10
C ASN A 483 27.51 18.94 0.85
N SER A 484 26.77 19.87 1.46
CA SER A 484 27.32 21.00 2.20
C SER A 484 27.48 20.67 3.68
N SER A 485 28.66 20.92 4.24
CA SER A 485 28.92 20.77 5.68
C SER A 485 28.73 22.07 6.47
N ALA A 486 28.12 23.11 5.88
CA ALA A 486 28.01 24.43 6.48
C ALA A 486 27.29 24.44 7.84
N GLY A 487 26.27 23.58 8.03
CA GLY A 487 25.52 23.47 9.28
C GLY A 487 26.14 22.52 10.32
N PHE A 488 27.22 21.81 9.99
CA PHE A 488 27.81 20.81 10.89
C PHE A 488 28.36 21.47 12.15
N ALA A 489 29.03 22.61 12.04
CA ALA A 489 29.63 23.28 13.19
C ALA A 489 28.57 23.69 14.23
N GLU A 490 27.39 24.13 13.79
CA GLU A 490 26.26 24.46 14.67
C GLU A 490 25.70 23.20 15.35
N ALA A 491 25.48 22.13 14.57
CA ALA A 491 25.03 20.84 15.09
C ALA A 491 25.98 20.28 16.16
N ILE A 492 27.30 20.29 15.89
CA ILE A 492 28.32 19.85 16.84
C ILE A 492 28.35 20.75 18.09
N SER A 493 28.13 22.05 17.95
CA SER A 493 28.03 22.97 19.11
C SER A 493 26.81 22.66 19.97
N ALA A 494 25.64 22.45 19.35
CA ALA A 494 24.42 22.06 20.04
C ALA A 494 24.59 20.73 20.78
N ALA A 495 25.20 19.73 20.15
CA ALA A 495 25.48 18.43 20.74
C ALA A 495 26.45 18.51 21.94
N LYS A 496 27.47 19.36 21.89
CA LYS A 496 28.41 19.57 23.02
C LYS A 496 27.73 20.14 24.26
N GLU A 497 26.73 21.00 24.06
CA GLU A 497 25.95 21.63 25.13
C GLU A 497 24.83 20.73 25.69
N ALA A 498 24.53 19.60 25.02
CA ALA A 498 23.49 18.68 25.42
C ALA A 498 24.02 17.48 26.21
N ASP A 499 23.12 16.85 26.97
CA ASP A 499 23.36 15.61 27.69
C ASP A 499 23.14 14.39 26.79
N ILE A 500 22.20 14.50 25.84
CA ILE A 500 21.77 13.47 24.89
C ILE A 500 21.71 14.08 23.49
N VAL A 501 22.09 13.31 22.47
CA VAL A 501 21.98 13.69 21.06
C VAL A 501 20.97 12.76 20.38
N ILE A 502 19.98 13.34 19.73
CA ILE A 502 19.06 12.65 18.84
C ILE A 502 19.33 13.17 17.43
N TYR A 503 19.81 12.29 16.56
CA TYR A 503 19.84 12.54 15.12
C TYR A 503 18.56 12.02 14.49
N ALA A 504 17.81 12.88 13.81
CA ALA A 504 16.58 12.56 13.11
C ALA A 504 16.80 12.79 11.61
N GLY A 505 16.84 11.70 10.83
CA GLY A 505 17.08 11.75 9.39
C GLY A 505 16.64 10.48 8.69
N GLY A 506 17.15 10.22 7.49
CA GLY A 506 16.75 9.09 6.65
C GLY A 506 16.36 9.58 5.27
N ILE A 507 15.20 9.15 4.77
CA ILE A 507 14.62 9.57 3.49
C ILE A 507 13.23 10.19 3.70
N ASP A 508 12.79 10.98 2.72
CA ASP A 508 11.43 11.54 2.65
C ASP A 508 10.92 11.50 1.20
N ASN A 509 9.75 12.09 0.94
CA ASN A 509 9.16 12.16 -0.40
C ASN A 509 9.95 12.97 -1.44
N THR A 510 11.04 13.64 -1.07
CA THR A 510 11.99 14.18 -2.05
C THR A 510 12.90 13.11 -2.65
N ILE A 511 12.94 11.92 -2.02
CA ILE A 511 13.79 10.78 -2.38
C ILE A 511 12.96 9.61 -2.93
N GLU A 512 11.86 9.26 -2.26
CA GLU A 512 10.95 8.17 -2.65
C GLU A 512 9.51 8.69 -2.76
N LYS A 513 8.91 8.68 -3.96
CA LYS A 513 7.49 9.02 -4.10
C LYS A 513 6.94 8.45 -5.40
N GLU A 514 5.63 8.60 -5.58
CA GLU A 514 5.00 8.39 -6.88
C GLU A 514 5.74 9.11 -8.02
N SER A 515 5.93 8.40 -9.14
CA SER A 515 6.73 8.83 -10.30
C SER A 515 8.23 9.03 -10.04
N GLN A 516 8.76 8.64 -8.87
CA GLN A 516 10.16 8.79 -8.52
C GLN A 516 10.68 7.60 -7.71
N ASP A 517 11.30 6.64 -8.40
CA ASP A 517 12.07 5.59 -7.74
C ASP A 517 13.43 6.11 -7.26
N ARG A 518 13.96 5.44 -6.24
CA ARG A 518 15.34 5.62 -5.81
C ARG A 518 16.27 4.90 -6.80
N THR A 519 17.46 5.44 -7.00
CA THR A 519 18.52 4.77 -7.78
C THR A 519 19.54 4.05 -6.88
N THR A 520 19.54 4.38 -5.60
CA THR A 520 20.38 3.77 -4.58
C THR A 520 19.59 3.63 -3.27
N ILE A 521 20.08 2.80 -2.37
CA ILE A 521 19.52 2.56 -1.04
C ILE A 521 20.51 2.94 0.07
N VAL A 522 21.48 3.80 -0.22
CA VAL A 522 22.31 4.44 0.82
C VAL A 522 21.56 5.59 1.48
N TRP A 523 22.00 5.98 2.67
CA TRP A 523 21.60 7.25 3.28
C TRP A 523 21.94 8.42 2.34
N PRO A 524 21.01 9.34 2.04
CA PRO A 524 21.25 10.41 1.08
C PRO A 524 22.15 11.52 1.62
N GLY A 525 22.82 12.20 0.69
CA GLY A 525 23.73 13.32 0.96
C GLY A 525 24.85 12.96 1.94
N ASN A 526 25.14 13.87 2.86
CA ASN A 526 26.19 13.78 3.86
C ASN A 526 25.64 13.53 5.29
N GLN A 527 24.46 12.91 5.40
CA GLN A 527 23.84 12.60 6.69
C GLN A 527 24.73 11.68 7.56
N LEU A 528 25.30 10.62 6.97
CA LEU A 528 26.22 9.71 7.67
C LEU A 528 27.49 10.43 8.17
N ASP A 529 28.05 11.36 7.38
CA ASP A 529 29.23 12.14 7.79
C ASP A 529 28.94 12.98 9.05
N LEU A 530 27.74 13.55 9.17
CA LEU A 530 27.35 14.29 10.37
C LEU A 530 27.13 13.35 11.56
N ILE A 531 26.48 12.21 11.36
CA ILE A 531 26.30 11.19 12.41
C ILE A 531 27.66 10.71 12.93
N GLU A 532 28.63 10.47 12.04
CA GLU A 532 29.99 10.08 12.42
C GLU A 532 30.63 11.13 13.34
N GLN A 533 30.61 12.41 12.96
CA GLN A 533 31.18 13.48 13.80
C GLN A 533 30.44 13.66 15.14
N LEU A 534 29.13 13.42 15.18
CA LEU A 534 28.35 13.42 16.43
C LEU A 534 28.78 12.26 17.33
N SER A 535 29.03 11.07 16.76
CA SER A 535 29.43 9.86 17.49
C SER A 535 30.83 10.01 18.15
N ASP A 536 31.69 10.86 17.60
CA ASP A 536 33.01 11.18 18.16
C ASP A 536 32.95 12.02 19.44
N LEU A 537 31.83 12.68 19.72
CA LEU A 537 31.64 13.47 20.94
C LEU A 537 31.47 12.60 22.20
N LYS A 538 31.28 11.27 22.03
CA LYS A 538 31.06 10.30 23.12
C LYS A 538 29.92 10.72 24.07
N LYS A 539 28.90 11.34 23.49
CA LYS A 539 27.60 11.59 24.10
C LYS A 539 26.66 10.42 23.77
N PRO A 540 25.65 10.11 24.60
CA PRO A 540 24.58 9.22 24.20
C PRO A 540 23.93 9.70 22.90
N LEU A 541 24.18 8.98 21.81
CA LEU A 541 23.69 9.29 20.48
C LEU A 541 22.63 8.26 20.08
N ILE A 542 21.44 8.77 19.78
CA ILE A 542 20.34 8.01 19.23
C ILE A 542 20.10 8.49 17.80
N VAL A 543 20.03 7.55 16.86
CA VAL A 543 19.61 7.82 15.49
C VAL A 543 18.16 7.35 15.32
N VAL A 544 17.33 8.20 14.73
CA VAL A 544 15.97 7.88 14.32
C VAL A 544 15.92 7.99 12.80
N GLN A 545 15.84 6.85 12.13
CA GLN A 545 15.66 6.72 10.68
C GLN A 545 14.18 6.82 10.33
N PHE A 546 13.83 7.84 9.54
CA PHE A 546 12.53 8.04 8.92
C PHE A 546 12.56 7.62 7.44
N GLY A 547 11.37 7.43 6.87
CA GLY A 547 11.16 6.97 5.51
C GLY A 547 10.61 5.55 5.45
N GLY A 548 9.89 5.22 4.38
CA GLY A 548 9.28 3.91 4.20
C GLY A 548 10.29 2.89 3.71
N GLY A 549 10.98 3.19 2.61
CA GLY A 549 12.08 2.39 2.11
C GLY A 549 13.26 2.35 3.08
N GLN A 550 13.90 1.18 3.19
CA GLN A 550 15.11 1.05 4.02
C GLN A 550 16.31 1.72 3.35
N VAL A 551 17.25 2.18 4.17
CA VAL A 551 18.60 2.57 3.76
C VAL A 551 19.64 1.69 4.46
N ASP A 552 20.84 1.56 3.90
CA ASP A 552 21.88 0.69 4.44
C ASP A 552 22.48 1.26 5.75
N ASP A 553 22.15 0.63 6.88
CA ASP A 553 22.64 0.99 8.22
C ASP A 553 23.93 0.30 8.63
N SER A 554 24.62 -0.42 7.74
CA SER A 554 25.82 -1.20 8.08
C SER A 554 26.85 -0.39 8.88
N SER A 555 27.07 0.88 8.50
CA SER A 555 28.00 1.79 9.20
C SER A 555 27.51 2.21 10.59
N LEU A 556 26.20 2.43 10.76
CA LEU A 556 25.60 2.81 12.04
C LEU A 556 25.55 1.64 13.02
N LEU A 557 25.26 0.44 12.51
CA LEU A 557 25.28 -0.80 13.30
C LEU A 557 26.69 -1.11 13.80
N ALA A 558 27.72 -0.93 12.98
CA ALA A 558 29.12 -1.15 13.34
C ALA A 558 29.74 -0.04 14.23
N ASN A 559 29.11 1.14 14.32
CA ASN A 559 29.68 2.26 15.08
C ASN A 559 29.25 2.22 16.56
N ASP A 560 30.20 1.91 17.46
CA ASP A 560 29.98 1.89 18.92
C ASP A 560 29.60 3.26 19.52
N GLY A 561 29.83 4.36 18.81
CA GLY A 561 29.39 5.69 19.22
C GLY A 561 27.90 5.95 19.00
N VAL A 562 27.20 5.11 18.22
CA VAL A 562 25.74 5.14 18.05
C VAL A 562 25.13 4.16 19.07
N GLY A 563 24.59 4.70 20.16
CA GLY A 563 24.07 3.89 21.28
C GLY A 563 22.71 3.26 20.99
N ALA A 564 21.87 3.92 20.18
CA ALA A 564 20.61 3.36 19.73
C ALA A 564 20.24 3.80 18.30
N LEU A 565 19.48 2.94 17.60
CA LEU A 565 18.94 3.18 16.27
C LEU A 565 17.47 2.72 16.26
N LEU A 566 16.57 3.63 15.86
CA LEU A 566 15.16 3.33 15.64
C LEU A 566 14.82 3.54 14.16
N TRP A 567 13.96 2.71 13.58
CA TRP A 567 13.25 3.01 12.35
C TRP A 567 11.81 3.38 12.68
N ALA A 568 11.39 4.56 12.23
CA ALA A 568 10.10 5.17 12.56
C ALA A 568 9.18 5.33 11.35
N GLY A 569 9.56 4.81 10.18
CA GLY A 569 8.74 4.91 8.97
C GLY A 569 8.32 6.35 8.66
N TYR A 570 7.04 6.50 8.30
CA TYR A 570 6.31 7.77 8.29
C TYR A 570 5.24 7.75 9.38
N PRO A 571 5.50 8.38 10.54
CA PRO A 571 4.69 8.20 11.75
C PRO A 571 3.53 9.19 11.89
N SER A 572 3.37 10.08 10.92
CA SER A 572 2.30 11.07 10.76
C SER A 572 2.04 11.95 12.00
N GLN A 573 0.77 12.24 12.30
CA GLN A 573 0.35 13.28 13.25
C GLN A 573 0.91 13.10 14.67
N ALA A 574 1.12 11.84 15.07
CA ALA A 574 1.58 11.46 16.40
C ALA A 574 3.10 11.26 16.48
N GLY A 575 3.83 11.43 15.39
CA GLY A 575 5.16 10.86 15.25
C GLY A 575 6.20 11.30 16.26
N GLY A 576 6.31 12.60 16.54
CA GLY A 576 7.23 13.08 17.55
C GLY A 576 6.86 12.59 18.96
N ALA A 577 5.58 12.51 19.28
CA ALA A 577 5.11 12.01 20.57
C ALA A 577 5.41 10.51 20.73
N ALA A 578 5.07 9.70 19.72
CA ALA A 578 5.31 8.26 19.73
C ALA A 578 6.81 7.92 19.81
N VAL A 579 7.66 8.62 19.06
CA VAL A 579 9.12 8.45 19.15
C VAL A 579 9.59 8.77 20.58
N PHE A 580 9.14 9.87 21.19
CA PHE A 580 9.53 10.20 22.56
C PHE A 580 8.99 9.23 23.61
N ASP A 581 7.81 8.66 23.40
CA ASP A 581 7.26 7.63 24.28
C ASP A 581 8.16 6.38 24.29
N ILE A 582 8.69 5.99 23.12
CA ILE A 582 9.73 4.96 23.03
C ILE A 582 11.02 5.43 23.72
N LEU A 583 11.58 6.56 23.31
CA LEU A 583 12.87 7.05 23.84
C LEU A 583 12.88 7.14 25.37
N THR A 584 11.78 7.59 25.98
CA THR A 584 11.67 7.74 27.44
C THR A 584 11.26 6.46 28.17
N GLY A 585 10.91 5.40 27.44
CA GLY A 585 10.41 4.14 28.01
C GLY A 585 9.01 4.22 28.57
N LYS A 586 8.23 5.26 28.21
CA LYS A 586 6.79 5.31 28.47
C LYS A 586 6.07 4.19 27.71
N SER A 587 6.58 3.84 26.53
CA SER A 587 6.20 2.67 25.77
C SER A 587 7.43 1.84 25.43
N ALA A 588 7.28 0.51 25.41
CA ALA A 588 8.35 -0.39 24.96
C ALA A 588 8.19 -0.69 23.46
N PRO A 589 9.27 -0.65 22.66
CA PRO A 589 9.20 -1.00 21.26
C PRO A 589 9.00 -2.51 21.09
N ALA A 590 8.17 -2.86 20.13
CA ALA A 590 7.94 -4.26 19.74
C ALA A 590 7.67 -4.42 18.23
N GLY A 591 7.65 -3.33 17.46
CA GLY A 591 7.50 -3.39 16.01
C GLY A 591 8.63 -4.20 15.37
N ARG A 592 8.35 -4.76 14.21
CA ARG A 592 9.29 -5.55 13.40
C ARG A 592 9.38 -5.00 11.99
N LEU A 593 10.56 -5.06 11.38
CA LEU A 593 10.72 -4.63 9.98
C LEU A 593 9.82 -5.46 9.06
N PRO A 594 8.89 -4.86 8.31
CA PRO A 594 8.05 -5.58 7.35
C PRO A 594 8.73 -5.73 5.98
N VAL A 595 9.99 -5.32 5.88
CA VAL A 595 10.84 -5.37 4.68
C VAL A 595 12.26 -5.73 5.08
N THR A 596 13.02 -6.26 4.14
CA THR A 596 14.45 -6.52 4.30
C THR A 596 15.26 -5.22 4.15
N GLN A 597 16.22 -4.97 5.05
CA GLN A 597 17.24 -3.94 4.84
C GLN A 597 18.40 -4.55 4.07
N TYR A 598 18.49 -4.20 2.78
CA TYR A 598 19.55 -4.68 1.89
C TYR A 598 20.84 -3.87 2.05
N PRO A 599 22.02 -4.50 1.83
CA PRO A 599 23.26 -3.75 1.69
C PRO A 599 23.24 -2.91 0.43
N ALA A 600 23.94 -1.78 0.43
CA ALA A 600 23.98 -0.85 -0.69
C ALA A 600 24.33 -1.51 -2.03
N SER A 601 25.19 -2.53 -2.03
CA SER A 601 25.62 -3.25 -3.24
C SER A 601 24.49 -3.99 -3.95
N TYR A 602 23.38 -4.30 -3.26
CA TYR A 602 22.28 -5.08 -3.84
C TYR A 602 21.73 -4.44 -5.12
N VAL A 603 21.66 -3.11 -5.19
CA VAL A 603 21.09 -2.39 -6.34
C VAL A 603 21.92 -2.57 -7.61
N ASP A 604 23.20 -2.92 -7.48
CA ASP A 604 24.12 -3.20 -8.59
C ASP A 604 24.07 -4.67 -9.04
N GLU A 605 23.48 -5.55 -8.21
CA GLU A 605 23.42 -7.00 -8.46
C GLU A 605 22.17 -7.40 -9.27
N VAL A 606 21.11 -6.60 -9.24
CA VAL A 606 19.86 -6.88 -9.95
C VAL A 606 19.16 -5.59 -10.42
N PRO A 607 18.77 -5.47 -11.70
CA PRO A 607 18.02 -4.32 -12.18
C PRO A 607 16.60 -4.32 -11.59
N MET A 608 16.02 -3.14 -11.35
CA MET A 608 14.67 -3.04 -10.78
C MET A 608 13.60 -3.64 -11.70
N THR A 609 13.87 -3.74 -13.00
CA THR A 609 12.95 -4.34 -13.98
C THR A 609 12.95 -5.86 -14.01
N ASP A 610 13.89 -6.53 -13.35
CA ASP A 610 13.85 -8.00 -13.23
C ASP A 610 12.81 -8.41 -12.17
N MET A 611 11.65 -8.86 -12.64
CA MET A 611 10.54 -9.31 -11.80
C MET A 611 10.79 -10.68 -11.14
N THR A 612 11.87 -11.38 -11.48
CA THR A 612 12.17 -12.72 -10.96
C THR A 612 12.53 -12.64 -9.48
N LEU A 613 11.92 -13.50 -8.66
CA LEU A 613 12.17 -13.52 -7.22
C LEU A 613 13.31 -14.46 -6.83
N ARG A 614 13.36 -15.61 -7.51
CA ARG A 614 14.29 -16.70 -7.23
C ARG A 614 15.72 -16.31 -7.63
N PRO A 615 16.74 -16.78 -6.89
CA PRO A 615 18.12 -16.48 -7.23
C PRO A 615 18.52 -17.16 -8.54
N GLY A 616 19.37 -16.49 -9.31
CA GLY A 616 19.91 -16.93 -10.59
C GLY A 616 21.29 -16.34 -10.86
N SER A 617 21.76 -16.46 -12.10
CA SER A 617 23.13 -16.02 -12.44
C SER A 617 23.37 -14.50 -12.29
N ASN A 618 22.33 -13.67 -12.48
CA ASN A 618 22.38 -12.21 -12.40
C ASN A 618 21.28 -11.64 -11.49
N ASN A 619 20.84 -12.44 -10.51
CA ASN A 619 19.82 -12.05 -9.55
C ASN A 619 20.15 -12.78 -8.25
N PRO A 620 20.51 -12.09 -7.15
CA PRO A 620 20.89 -12.74 -5.91
C PRO A 620 19.70 -13.31 -5.12
N GLY A 621 18.49 -13.23 -5.67
CA GLY A 621 17.23 -13.47 -4.98
C GLY A 621 16.64 -12.16 -4.44
N ARG A 622 15.32 -12.14 -4.30
CA ARG A 622 14.55 -10.99 -3.77
C ARG A 622 13.74 -11.39 -2.56
N THR A 623 13.43 -10.43 -1.70
CA THR A 623 12.79 -10.61 -0.38
C THR A 623 13.58 -11.53 0.56
N TYR A 624 13.18 -11.61 1.82
CA TYR A 624 13.73 -12.55 2.79
C TYR A 624 13.59 -14.03 2.38
N ARG A 625 12.66 -14.35 1.47
CA ARG A 625 12.42 -15.73 1.02
C ARG A 625 13.55 -16.27 0.17
N TRP A 626 14.28 -15.39 -0.52
CA TRP A 626 15.28 -15.79 -1.53
C TRP A 626 16.64 -15.10 -1.39
N TYR A 627 16.77 -14.09 -0.51
CA TYR A 627 18.02 -13.36 -0.27
C TYR A 627 18.57 -13.59 1.14
N ASP A 628 19.84 -13.97 1.26
CA ASP A 628 20.48 -14.41 2.52
C ASP A 628 21.53 -13.43 3.09
N LYS A 629 21.72 -12.26 2.48
CA LYS A 629 22.79 -11.28 2.86
C LYS A 629 22.24 -9.96 3.37
N ALA A 630 21.06 -9.97 4.01
CA ALA A 630 20.46 -8.76 4.58
C ALA A 630 21.38 -8.10 5.62
N VAL A 631 21.37 -6.77 5.68
CA VAL A 631 21.96 -5.99 6.78
C VAL A 631 21.14 -6.21 8.04
N LEU A 632 19.82 -6.07 7.91
CA LEU A 632 18.82 -6.50 8.89
C LEU A 632 17.71 -7.27 8.16
N PRO A 633 17.35 -8.49 8.62
CA PRO A 633 16.36 -9.30 7.93
C PRO A 633 14.95 -8.77 8.15
N PHE A 634 14.04 -9.11 7.24
CA PHE A 634 12.60 -9.06 7.48
C PHE A 634 12.25 -9.67 8.86
N GLY A 635 11.36 -9.02 9.59
CA GLY A 635 10.93 -9.42 10.93
C GLY A 635 11.83 -8.95 12.07
N PHE A 636 12.97 -8.30 11.78
CA PHE A 636 13.90 -7.86 12.82
C PHE A 636 13.31 -6.72 13.67
N GLY A 637 13.50 -6.78 14.99
CA GLY A 637 13.12 -5.74 15.93
C GLY A 637 13.55 -6.10 17.35
N LEU A 638 14.08 -5.14 18.09
CA LEU A 638 14.54 -5.32 19.46
C LEU A 638 13.48 -4.85 20.47
N HIS A 639 13.60 -5.35 21.71
CA HIS A 639 12.76 -4.98 22.85
C HIS A 639 13.58 -4.30 23.95
N TYR A 640 12.90 -3.62 24.89
CA TYR A 640 13.52 -3.17 26.15
C TYR A 640 13.63 -4.27 27.21
N THR A 641 13.14 -5.47 26.90
CA THR A 641 13.19 -6.63 27.78
C THR A 641 13.71 -7.85 27.01
N THR A 642 13.90 -8.95 27.71
CA THR A 642 14.27 -10.24 27.11
C THR A 642 13.09 -11.20 27.21
N PHE A 643 12.94 -12.04 26.20
CA PHE A 643 11.92 -13.08 26.17
C PHE A 643 12.56 -14.45 26.07
N ASN A 644 11.94 -15.43 26.72
CA ASN A 644 12.17 -16.84 26.44
C ASN A 644 10.92 -17.40 25.74
N VAL A 645 11.13 -18.24 24.72
CA VAL A 645 10.06 -18.86 23.94
C VAL A 645 10.22 -20.37 24.03
N SER A 646 9.12 -21.07 24.29
CA SER A 646 9.06 -22.52 24.27
C SER A 646 7.82 -23.00 23.53
N TRP A 647 7.94 -24.13 22.84
CA TRP A 647 6.79 -24.84 22.27
C TRP A 647 5.97 -25.49 23.37
N ASP A 648 4.64 -25.46 23.21
CA ASP A 648 3.74 -26.11 24.16
C ASP A 648 3.63 -27.63 23.91
N HIS A 649 4.02 -28.08 22.71
CA HIS A 649 4.00 -29.46 22.27
C HIS A 649 5.34 -29.85 21.65
N ASP A 650 5.80 -31.07 21.95
CA ASP A 650 7.06 -31.62 21.42
C ASP A 650 6.91 -32.17 19.99
N GLU A 651 5.68 -32.53 19.57
CA GLU A 651 5.38 -33.10 18.25
C GLU A 651 4.03 -32.60 17.71
N TYR A 652 3.99 -32.26 16.42
CA TYR A 652 2.78 -31.89 15.67
C TYR A 652 2.51 -32.91 14.53
N GLY A 653 1.24 -33.17 14.25
CA GLY A 653 0.81 -34.18 13.27
C GLY A 653 0.74 -35.62 13.83
N PRO A 654 0.87 -36.67 12.99
CA PRO A 654 1.15 -36.64 11.56
C PRO A 654 -0.03 -36.14 10.73
N TYR A 655 0.25 -35.46 9.62
CA TYR A 655 -0.77 -35.02 8.66
C TYR A 655 -0.76 -35.88 7.40
N ASN A 656 -1.87 -35.85 6.66
CA ASN A 656 -1.98 -36.50 5.37
C ASN A 656 -2.59 -35.55 4.34
N THR A 657 -2.00 -35.53 3.16
CA THR A 657 -2.43 -34.68 2.03
C THR A 657 -3.90 -34.90 1.64
N ASP A 658 -4.39 -36.15 1.61
CA ASP A 658 -5.80 -36.43 1.26
C ASP A 658 -6.77 -35.86 2.31
N SER A 659 -6.46 -36.00 3.61
CA SER A 659 -7.33 -35.52 4.68
C SER A 659 -7.30 -34.00 4.82
N VAL A 660 -6.15 -33.37 4.58
CA VAL A 660 -6.02 -31.90 4.61
C VAL A 660 -6.71 -31.29 3.39
N ALA A 661 -6.50 -31.85 2.21
CA ALA A 661 -7.08 -31.32 0.97
C ALA A 661 -8.58 -31.62 0.78
N SER A 662 -9.19 -32.52 1.57
CA SER A 662 -10.63 -32.76 1.47
C SER A 662 -11.48 -31.60 1.99
N GLY A 663 -10.89 -30.71 2.78
CA GLY A 663 -11.59 -29.63 3.46
C GLY A 663 -12.57 -30.14 4.52
N THR A 664 -13.04 -29.21 5.34
CA THR A 664 -13.97 -29.44 6.46
C THR A 664 -15.18 -28.50 6.39
N THR A 665 -15.09 -27.46 5.57
CA THR A 665 -16.08 -26.40 5.42
C THR A 665 -16.49 -26.20 3.95
N SER A 666 -17.33 -25.21 3.68
CA SER A 666 -17.61 -24.74 2.32
C SER A 666 -16.66 -23.65 1.84
N ALA A 667 -15.65 -23.27 2.65
CA ALA A 667 -14.65 -22.28 2.27
C ALA A 667 -13.63 -22.87 1.27
N PRO A 668 -12.90 -22.04 0.52
CA PRO A 668 -11.78 -22.51 -0.27
C PRO A 668 -10.75 -23.25 0.61
N VAL A 669 -10.34 -24.44 0.19
CA VAL A 669 -9.47 -25.34 0.98
C VAL A 669 -8.17 -24.66 1.42
N ASP A 670 -7.60 -23.77 0.61
CA ASP A 670 -6.38 -23.04 0.92
C ASP A 670 -6.54 -22.05 2.09
N THR A 671 -7.77 -21.64 2.41
CA THR A 671 -8.08 -20.76 3.56
C THR A 671 -8.40 -21.53 4.83
N GLU A 672 -8.62 -22.84 4.76
CA GLU A 672 -8.92 -23.62 5.94
C GLU A 672 -7.72 -23.70 6.89
N LEU A 673 -8.01 -23.83 8.18
CA LEU A 673 -6.99 -24.01 9.21
C LEU A 673 -6.29 -25.36 8.98
N PHE A 674 -4.98 -25.33 8.81
CA PHE A 674 -4.13 -26.52 8.78
C PHE A 674 -3.91 -27.02 10.22
N ASP A 675 -3.41 -26.15 11.09
CA ASP A 675 -3.30 -26.36 12.53
C ASP A 675 -3.04 -25.02 13.26
N THR A 676 -3.17 -25.04 14.57
CA THR A 676 -2.78 -23.93 15.46
C THR A 676 -1.52 -24.31 16.22
N PHE A 677 -0.43 -23.60 15.93
CA PHE A 677 0.85 -23.81 16.57
C PHE A 677 0.96 -22.92 17.80
N SER A 678 1.12 -23.53 18.98
CA SER A 678 1.12 -22.80 20.26
C SER A 678 2.53 -22.71 20.85
N ILE A 679 2.88 -21.49 21.26
CA ILE A 679 4.12 -21.19 21.98
C ILE A 679 3.80 -20.46 23.29
N THR A 680 4.64 -20.66 24.28
CA THR A 680 4.64 -19.86 25.51
C THR A 680 5.76 -18.84 25.45
N VAL A 681 5.40 -17.56 25.53
CA VAL A 681 6.34 -16.42 25.56
C VAL A 681 6.43 -15.93 26.99
N THR A 682 7.62 -16.00 27.58
CA THR A 682 7.89 -15.56 28.95
C THR A 682 8.79 -14.34 28.96
N ASN A 683 8.36 -13.25 29.58
CA ASN A 683 9.21 -12.08 29.78
C ASN A 683 10.21 -12.36 30.91
N THR A 684 11.49 -12.52 30.56
CA THR A 684 12.58 -12.82 31.49
C THR A 684 13.35 -11.58 31.93
N GLY A 685 13.02 -10.41 31.38
CA GLY A 685 13.66 -9.15 31.74
C GLY A 685 12.92 -8.39 32.84
N LYS A 686 12.93 -7.05 32.74
CA LYS A 686 12.51 -6.15 33.83
C LYS A 686 11.44 -5.12 33.43
N LEU A 687 11.09 -5.06 32.16
CA LEU A 687 10.14 -4.09 31.63
C LEU A 687 9.01 -4.83 30.91
N THR A 688 7.77 -4.36 31.12
CA THR A 688 6.61 -4.84 30.37
C THR A 688 6.80 -4.48 28.89
N SER A 689 6.51 -5.43 28.01
CA SER A 689 6.60 -5.24 26.56
C SER A 689 5.60 -6.14 25.85
N ASP A 690 5.13 -5.70 24.69
CA ASP A 690 4.52 -6.59 23.71
C ASP A 690 5.59 -7.53 23.13
N TYR A 691 5.13 -8.62 22.53
CA TYR A 691 5.94 -9.54 21.73
C TYR A 691 5.18 -9.93 20.46
N ILE A 692 5.81 -9.73 19.30
CA ILE A 692 5.26 -10.19 18.02
C ILE A 692 5.91 -11.55 17.71
N ALA A 693 5.11 -12.60 17.62
CA ALA A 693 5.55 -13.91 17.18
C ALA A 693 5.38 -14.01 15.66
N LEU A 694 6.48 -14.18 14.92
CA LEU A 694 6.48 -14.51 13.50
C LEU A 694 6.76 -16.01 13.35
N LEU A 695 5.93 -16.75 12.64
CA LEU A 695 6.10 -18.18 12.41
C LEU A 695 6.55 -18.42 10.97
N PHE A 696 7.76 -18.94 10.80
CA PHE A 696 8.34 -19.27 9.52
C PHE A 696 8.36 -20.78 9.28
N LEU A 697 8.08 -21.18 8.05
CA LEU A 697 8.15 -22.54 7.55
C LEU A 697 9.39 -22.70 6.65
N THR A 698 10.10 -23.80 6.84
CA THR A 698 11.20 -24.27 5.99
C THR A 698 10.99 -25.74 5.64
N ALA A 699 11.33 -26.13 4.41
CA ALA A 699 11.07 -27.48 3.93
C ALA A 699 12.07 -27.87 2.82
N ASP A 700 13.27 -28.27 3.21
CA ASP A 700 14.30 -28.73 2.29
C ASP A 700 13.84 -29.99 1.55
N GLY A 701 13.87 -29.98 0.22
CA GLY A 701 13.51 -31.16 -0.58
C GLY A 701 12.00 -31.36 -0.80
N VAL A 702 11.15 -30.41 -0.41
CA VAL A 702 9.68 -30.52 -0.52
C VAL A 702 9.15 -29.58 -1.59
N GLY A 703 8.58 -30.13 -2.67
CA GLY A 703 8.12 -29.36 -3.84
C GLY A 703 9.23 -29.03 -4.84
N PRO A 704 9.00 -28.13 -5.81
CA PRO A 704 9.96 -27.83 -6.87
C PRO A 704 11.17 -27.00 -6.37
N GLU A 705 12.33 -27.20 -7.00
CA GLU A 705 13.50 -26.34 -6.82
C GLU A 705 13.35 -24.99 -7.55
N PRO A 706 14.00 -23.91 -7.08
CA PRO A 706 14.74 -23.81 -5.82
C PRO A 706 13.79 -23.76 -4.60
N TYR A 707 14.32 -24.09 -3.41
CA TYR A 707 13.58 -24.00 -2.15
C TYR A 707 13.76 -22.60 -1.53
N PRO A 708 12.69 -21.97 -0.99
CA PRO A 708 12.82 -20.71 -0.28
C PRO A 708 13.64 -20.92 0.99
N ILE A 709 14.41 -19.90 1.40
CA ILE A 709 15.15 -19.89 2.67
C ILE A 709 14.20 -20.16 3.83
N LYS A 710 13.06 -19.46 3.83
CA LYS A 710 11.91 -19.65 4.72
C LYS A 710 10.70 -18.88 4.19
N THR A 711 9.50 -19.20 4.67
CA THR A 711 8.25 -18.50 4.30
C THR A 711 7.42 -18.23 5.55
N LEU A 712 6.91 -17.02 5.73
CA LEU A 712 6.00 -16.66 6.82
C LEU A 712 4.67 -17.40 6.63
N VAL A 713 4.24 -18.13 7.65
CA VAL A 713 3.00 -18.93 7.62
C VAL A 713 2.00 -18.55 8.70
N GLY A 714 2.41 -17.73 9.67
CA GLY A 714 1.54 -17.18 10.69
C GLY A 714 2.23 -16.07 11.49
N TYR A 715 1.44 -15.22 12.12
CA TYR A 715 1.93 -14.28 13.12
C TYR A 715 0.84 -13.90 14.11
N SER A 716 1.26 -13.42 15.29
CA SER A 716 0.38 -12.87 16.31
C SER A 716 1.15 -11.90 17.20
N ARG A 717 0.45 -10.94 17.81
CA ARG A 717 1.02 -9.97 18.75
C ARG A 717 0.46 -10.17 20.14
N ALA A 718 1.31 -10.66 21.04
CA ALA A 718 1.03 -10.76 22.47
C ALA A 718 1.24 -9.38 23.13
N LYS A 719 0.24 -8.93 23.90
CA LYS A 719 0.20 -7.57 24.45
C LYS A 719 0.60 -7.54 25.92
N GLY A 720 1.45 -6.59 26.27
CA GLY A 720 1.72 -6.20 27.66
C GLY A 720 2.21 -7.34 28.57
N ILE A 721 3.17 -8.15 28.11
CA ILE A 721 3.73 -9.23 28.93
C ILE A 721 4.58 -8.61 30.05
N GLU A 722 4.11 -8.66 31.28
CA GLU A 722 4.82 -8.13 32.45
C GLU A 722 6.05 -8.98 32.83
N PRO A 723 7.06 -8.40 33.53
CA PRO A 723 8.24 -9.14 33.98
C PRO A 723 7.90 -10.41 34.78
N GLY A 724 8.48 -11.53 34.37
CA GLY A 724 8.25 -12.85 34.99
C GLY A 724 6.92 -13.52 34.61
N GLN A 725 6.06 -12.86 33.83
CA GLN A 725 4.82 -13.45 33.32
C GLN A 725 5.06 -14.19 32.01
N SER A 726 4.19 -15.16 31.76
CA SER A 726 4.13 -15.93 30.52
C SER A 726 2.77 -15.72 29.87
N GLN A 727 2.76 -15.59 28.55
CA GLN A 727 1.53 -15.63 27.75
C GLN A 727 1.64 -16.74 26.71
N GLN A 728 0.57 -17.51 26.54
CA GLN A 728 0.43 -18.43 25.44
C GLN A 728 0.05 -17.64 24.18
N VAL A 729 0.72 -17.92 23.06
CA VAL A 729 0.48 -17.31 21.76
C VAL A 729 0.11 -18.42 20.79
N GLN A 730 -1.08 -18.29 20.19
CA GLN A 730 -1.59 -19.20 19.18
C GLN A 730 -1.30 -18.62 17.80
N LEU A 731 -0.72 -19.45 16.93
CA LEU A 731 -0.32 -19.10 15.58
C LEU A 731 -1.09 -20.00 14.61
N ASP A 732 -2.20 -19.49 14.11
CA ASP A 732 -3.01 -20.17 13.12
C ASP A 732 -2.28 -20.21 11.78
N VAL A 733 -2.17 -21.40 11.21
CA VAL A 733 -1.54 -21.66 9.91
C VAL A 733 -2.61 -22.23 8.99
N SER A 734 -2.79 -21.63 7.82
CA SER A 734 -3.75 -22.13 6.83
C SER A 734 -3.14 -23.21 5.94
N VAL A 735 -3.97 -24.05 5.33
CA VAL A 735 -3.51 -25.07 4.38
C VAL A 735 -2.72 -24.43 3.22
N GLY A 736 -3.19 -23.29 2.70
CA GLY A 736 -2.52 -22.57 1.62
C GLY A 736 -1.15 -22.02 2.01
N SER A 737 -0.95 -21.64 3.28
CA SER A 737 0.35 -21.16 3.76
C SER A 737 1.41 -22.25 3.87
N VAL A 738 1.00 -23.53 3.99
CA VAL A 738 1.90 -24.69 3.97
C VAL A 738 2.20 -25.16 2.54
N ALA A 739 1.27 -24.91 1.61
CA ALA A 739 1.42 -25.28 0.21
C ALA A 739 2.48 -24.45 -0.52
N ARG A 740 2.96 -24.96 -1.67
CA ARG A 740 3.90 -24.27 -2.56
C ARG A 740 3.34 -24.18 -3.97
N THR A 741 3.85 -23.25 -4.75
CA THR A 741 3.41 -23.03 -6.13
C THR A 741 4.25 -23.85 -7.11
N ALA A 742 3.59 -24.62 -7.97
CA ALA A 742 4.21 -25.34 -9.09
C ALA A 742 4.60 -24.38 -10.24
N GLU A 743 5.42 -24.83 -11.19
CA GLU A 743 5.90 -24.00 -12.31
C GLU A 743 4.76 -23.42 -13.17
N ASN A 744 3.64 -24.14 -13.30
CA ASN A 744 2.46 -23.70 -14.03
C ASN A 744 1.58 -22.71 -13.25
N GLY A 745 1.91 -22.44 -11.98
CA GLY A 745 1.16 -21.53 -11.10
C GLY A 745 0.22 -22.23 -10.12
N ASP A 746 0.03 -23.55 -10.22
CA ASP A 746 -0.88 -24.29 -9.33
C ASP A 746 -0.41 -24.22 -7.88
N LEU A 747 -1.35 -24.06 -6.94
CA LEU A 747 -1.06 -24.18 -5.52
C LEU A 747 -1.13 -25.65 -5.11
N VAL A 748 -0.02 -26.20 -4.61
CA VAL A 748 0.13 -27.63 -4.37
C VAL A 748 0.61 -27.91 -2.94
N LEU A 749 -0.13 -28.74 -2.22
CA LEU A 749 0.32 -29.30 -0.95
C LEU A 749 1.22 -30.52 -1.21
N TYR A 750 2.50 -30.39 -0.92
CA TYR A 750 3.48 -31.46 -1.11
C TYR A 750 3.67 -32.30 0.16
N PRO A 751 3.76 -33.64 0.06
CA PRO A 751 4.17 -34.47 1.19
C PRO A 751 5.65 -34.25 1.50
N GLY A 752 6.03 -34.28 2.77
CA GLY A 752 7.40 -33.99 3.18
C GLY A 752 7.55 -33.70 4.67
N SER A 753 8.78 -33.38 5.06
CA SER A 753 9.11 -32.93 6.40
C SER A 753 9.26 -31.42 6.41
N TYR A 754 8.60 -30.79 7.37
CA TYR A 754 8.52 -29.35 7.52
C TYR A 754 9.07 -28.95 8.88
N LYS A 755 9.76 -27.82 8.93
CA LYS A 755 10.33 -27.24 10.14
C LYS A 755 9.77 -25.84 10.34
N LEU A 756 9.35 -25.57 11.57
CA LEU A 756 8.81 -24.31 12.04
C LEU A 756 9.84 -23.57 12.88
N GLU A 757 10.07 -22.32 12.54
CA GLU A 757 10.99 -21.41 13.22
C GLU A 757 10.19 -20.21 13.72
N VAL A 758 10.41 -19.83 14.98
CA VAL A 758 9.77 -18.65 15.57
C VAL A 758 10.76 -17.51 15.53
N ASP A 759 10.31 -16.36 15.00
CA ASP A 759 11.02 -15.09 14.99
C ASP A 759 12.35 -15.10 14.21
N VAL A 760 13.15 -14.03 14.32
CA VAL A 760 14.45 -13.84 13.67
C VAL A 760 15.50 -13.34 14.66
N GLY A 761 16.77 -13.65 14.41
CA GLY A 761 17.92 -13.10 15.14
C GLY A 761 18.27 -13.79 16.46
N GLN A 762 17.41 -14.65 17.00
CA GLN A 762 17.72 -15.54 18.15
C GLN A 762 17.49 -17.00 17.76
N ASP A 763 18.31 -17.89 18.32
CA ASP A 763 18.16 -19.34 18.16
C ASP A 763 17.04 -19.86 19.08
N PHE A 764 15.79 -19.50 18.77
CA PHE A 764 14.64 -20.07 19.44
C PHE A 764 14.47 -21.56 19.07
N PRO A 765 13.88 -22.38 19.96
CA PRO A 765 13.57 -23.77 19.64
C PRO A 765 12.73 -23.88 18.36
N THR A 766 12.99 -24.92 17.56
CA THR A 766 12.19 -25.23 16.37
C THR A 766 11.23 -26.38 16.65
N ALA A 767 10.11 -26.42 15.93
CA ALA A 767 9.22 -27.57 15.89
C ALA A 767 9.25 -28.20 14.50
N THR A 768 8.86 -29.48 14.40
CA THR A 768 8.75 -30.16 13.11
C THR A 768 7.43 -30.90 13.00
N PHE A 769 6.98 -31.10 11.76
CA PHE A 769 5.89 -31.99 11.44
C PHE A 769 6.11 -32.67 10.10
N THR A 770 5.35 -33.73 9.83
CA THR A 770 5.40 -34.45 8.56
C THR A 770 4.01 -34.51 7.93
N VAL A 771 3.97 -34.27 6.61
CA VAL A 771 2.79 -34.47 5.77
C VAL A 771 3.04 -35.70 4.89
N SER A 772 2.17 -36.70 5.00
CA SER A 772 2.25 -37.95 4.25
C SER A 772 1.30 -37.98 3.03
N GLY A 773 1.45 -38.99 2.17
CA GLY A 773 0.56 -39.20 1.02
C GLY A 773 1.18 -38.76 -0.30
N LYS A 774 0.36 -38.28 -1.23
CA LYS A 774 0.78 -37.79 -2.56
C LYS A 774 0.51 -36.29 -2.65
N GLU A 775 1.23 -35.59 -3.52
CA GLU A 775 0.94 -34.18 -3.77
C GLU A 775 -0.53 -33.95 -4.16
N LYS A 776 -1.07 -32.81 -3.71
CA LYS A 776 -2.46 -32.41 -3.96
C LYS A 776 -2.52 -30.98 -4.45
N VAL A 777 -3.08 -30.80 -5.64
CA VAL A 777 -3.45 -29.49 -6.15
C VAL A 777 -4.63 -28.97 -5.34
N LEU A 778 -4.44 -27.82 -4.69
CA LEU A 778 -5.45 -27.12 -3.90
C LEU A 778 -6.18 -26.07 -4.75
N ASP A 779 -5.47 -25.48 -5.71
CA ASP A 779 -5.96 -24.47 -6.64
C ASP A 779 -5.29 -24.66 -8.00
N GLU A 780 -6.07 -24.93 -9.04
CA GLU A 780 -5.59 -25.05 -10.42
C GLU A 780 -5.50 -23.65 -11.03
N PHE A 781 -4.29 -23.15 -11.28
CA PHE A 781 -4.10 -21.79 -11.75
C PHE A 781 -4.49 -21.67 -13.23
N PRO A 782 -5.39 -20.74 -13.60
CA PRO A 782 -5.82 -20.60 -14.98
C PRO A 782 -4.66 -20.07 -15.81
N ALA A 783 -4.04 -20.93 -16.62
CA ALA A 783 -2.88 -20.55 -17.42
C ALA A 783 -3.17 -19.29 -18.27
N PRO A 784 -2.34 -18.23 -18.19
CA PRO A 784 -2.47 -17.08 -19.07
C PRO A 784 -2.35 -17.55 -20.51
N GLN A 785 -3.26 -17.12 -21.38
CA GLN A 785 -3.21 -17.49 -22.78
C GLN A 785 -1.87 -17.02 -23.36
N GLN A 786 -1.00 -17.95 -23.74
CA GLN A 786 0.18 -17.60 -24.53
C GLN A 786 -0.32 -16.98 -25.83
N ASN A 787 -0.17 -15.66 -25.97
CA ASN A 787 -0.56 -15.00 -27.19
C ASN A 787 0.16 -15.66 -28.37
N ALA A 788 -0.62 -15.99 -29.40
CA ALA A 788 -0.20 -16.54 -30.68
C ALA A 788 0.66 -15.55 -31.52
N THR A 789 1.38 -14.64 -30.88
CA THR A 789 2.24 -13.62 -31.49
C THR A 789 3.69 -14.07 -31.68
N SER A 790 4.09 -15.24 -31.16
CA SER A 790 5.36 -15.90 -31.53
C SER A 790 5.42 -16.37 -33.00
N ALA A 791 4.30 -16.25 -33.74
CA ALA A 791 4.23 -16.57 -35.16
C ALA A 791 4.52 -15.39 -36.12
N VAL A 792 4.62 -14.13 -35.65
CA VAL A 792 4.72 -12.96 -36.56
C VAL A 792 6.13 -12.35 -36.64
N THR A 793 7.05 -12.61 -35.70
CA THR A 793 8.43 -12.07 -35.74
C THR A 793 9.50 -13.01 -36.33
N ARG A 794 9.10 -14.13 -36.97
CA ARG A 794 10.03 -15.01 -37.73
C ARG A 794 9.86 -14.99 -39.26
N ARG A 795 9.26 -13.94 -39.83
CA ARG A 795 9.36 -13.67 -41.28
C ARG A 795 9.61 -12.20 -41.56
N GLY A 796 10.89 -11.83 -41.68
CA GLY A 796 11.32 -10.55 -42.22
C GLY A 796 12.69 -10.16 -41.68
N ARG A 797 13.73 -10.47 -42.45
CA ARG A 797 15.04 -9.83 -42.33
C ARG A 797 14.95 -8.39 -42.80
#